data_AF-A0AAP2DDX0-F1
#
_entry.id   AF-A0AAP2DDX0-F1
#
_cell.length_a   1.000
_cell.length_b   1.000
_cell.length_c   1.000
_cell.angle_alpha   90.00
_cell.angle_beta   90.00
_cell.angle_gamma   90.00
#
_symmetry.space_group_name_H-M   'P 1'
#
loop_
_entity.id
_entity.type
_entity.pdbx_description
1 polymer ?
#
loop_
_entity_poly.entity_id
_entity_poly.type
_entity_poly.pdbx_seq_one_letter_code
_entity_poly.pdbx_strand_id
1 'polypeptide(L)'
;MSSLRLPVYTVLVLIYSIGTFAQNKYPETTYGLEFASHEVAKDFRTSLNLTPASAFQTSDDIEVSFTFRLKRLFNTYGYVMRIVANDSLNFDLVSSPETEGFHDFNFIINNQKTDVYFDYEELGIKRFEWGNRPFPWATITIRFDTRKNLVSITWNNKVKTHAFPAAQIKQFRLFFGSHDFGKFKTADVPPMIIKDIRISLDGGRNRLAWDLRNHGTNEVYDNTLEHLAQVRNPIWLIDRHITWSHKTEFKTGKYPSAAFDPTTGNLYISDIKNLTTFNTLTGILEKVNAAEGNVAYIDANQLVYVPETGELINYDFRSNVYSHFDFANSTWENGLKMYKQPHYWHNNKFYNPFDSTLYTFGGYGYYVYKNKFRRYNAKKHAWESVQTAGDSIPPRYLSALGLTASQTTAYIFGGYGSESGKQELFPQSYYDLYSYDLKTHTVKKVWEFKEHGDEEIAFSNSLIVNEADSCFYVLSFPKNKYHGSLRLRKYLLSDARYTGFADSIPFQFHDEYSFCDLFLSKATQELIAVTAHKNAKPDTAYTVHVYSISYPPLRKEDVVQAAGSRQHAGNYWIIGIAGILGIALAYQLLSKRRVGQPHAVFTGDKITLQPLSDPDPIGHLVKGTEIINALPEDRKIVSTVFLFGDFQVFDKNGNDITSKFSTTLKELFVLLVLSSVKQEKGISTASLREHLWSEKDEISARNNRNVTITKLRAIFEEIGDIKIENTHNYVRLVIGEGVFCDYQIASKILHSAGDITHQTVDILMRCVKRGNLVPNLTAGWLDNYKSDVSNMVIDSLLAYSQKLDVNRHDHALLEIADIIFKYDSINQEALVLKCSILNNKGKYSLAKTWYDHFVKEYKALYAENYPKTFEQVIS
;
A
#
# COMPACT_ATOMS: atom_id res chain seq x y z
N MET A 1 -10.40 -8.90 -66.20
CA MET A 1 -9.83 -8.24 -65.00
C MET A 1 -10.33 -8.98 -63.77
N SER A 2 -9.53 -9.95 -63.35
CA SER A 2 -9.85 -10.94 -62.33
C SER A 2 -8.92 -10.76 -61.13
N SER A 3 -9.48 -11.10 -59.97
CA SER A 3 -8.81 -11.54 -58.74
C SER A 3 -7.88 -10.54 -58.03
N LEU A 4 -8.33 -10.07 -56.88
CA LEU A 4 -7.76 -10.51 -55.60
C LEU A 4 -8.78 -10.28 -54.47
N ARG A 5 -9.52 -11.33 -54.11
CA ARG A 5 -10.23 -11.40 -52.81
C ARG A 5 -9.36 -12.24 -51.89
N LEU A 6 -8.62 -11.59 -51.00
CA LEU A 6 -8.00 -12.26 -49.86
C LEU A 6 -9.11 -12.62 -48.86
N PRO A 7 -9.21 -13.86 -48.37
CA PRO A 7 -10.23 -14.20 -47.39
C PRO A 7 -9.85 -13.61 -46.03
N VAL A 8 -10.80 -12.97 -45.38
CA VAL A 8 -10.70 -12.35 -44.05
C VAL A 8 -10.13 -13.31 -42.98
N TYR A 9 -10.20 -14.62 -43.22
CA TYR A 9 -9.56 -15.65 -42.41
C TYR A 9 -8.03 -15.56 -42.35
N THR A 10 -7.34 -15.11 -43.40
CA THR A 10 -5.86 -15.04 -43.39
C THR A 10 -5.36 -13.86 -42.54
N VAL A 11 -6.16 -12.78 -42.42
CA VAL A 11 -5.84 -11.64 -41.55
C VAL A 11 -6.13 -11.98 -40.09
N LEU A 12 -7.20 -12.72 -39.80
CA LEU A 12 -7.49 -13.20 -38.44
C LEU A 12 -6.48 -14.24 -37.96
N VAL A 13 -6.00 -15.13 -38.84
CA VAL A 13 -4.93 -16.09 -38.50
C VAL A 13 -3.58 -15.38 -38.35
N LEU A 14 -3.27 -14.31 -39.10
CA LEU A 14 -2.06 -13.50 -38.86
C LEU A 14 -2.12 -12.74 -37.53
N ILE A 15 -3.30 -12.23 -37.14
CA ILE A 15 -3.48 -11.59 -35.82
C ILE A 15 -3.39 -12.63 -34.68
N TYR A 16 -3.78 -13.88 -34.92
CA TYR A 16 -3.61 -14.97 -33.95
C TYR A 16 -2.19 -15.54 -33.89
N SER A 17 -1.43 -15.49 -35.00
CA SER A 17 -0.07 -16.06 -35.09
C SER A 17 1.06 -15.06 -34.79
N ILE A 18 0.77 -13.76 -34.68
CA ILE A 18 1.68 -12.77 -34.08
C ILE A 18 1.59 -12.80 -32.52
N GLY A 19 0.58 -13.49 -31.96
CA GLY A 19 0.44 -13.73 -30.51
C GLY A 19 1.38 -14.80 -29.92
N THR A 20 2.22 -15.43 -30.75
CA THR A 20 3.20 -16.44 -30.32
C THR A 20 4.62 -16.03 -30.70
N PHE A 21 5.00 -14.79 -30.37
CA PHE A 21 6.40 -14.46 -30.11
C PHE A 21 6.59 -14.40 -28.60
N ALA A 22 7.61 -15.12 -28.12
CA ALA A 22 7.94 -15.36 -26.73
C ALA A 22 7.71 -14.14 -25.82
N GLN A 23 6.54 -14.07 -25.19
CA GLN A 23 6.43 -13.38 -23.92
C GLN A 23 7.32 -14.18 -22.97
N ASN A 24 8.42 -13.57 -22.52
CA ASN A 24 9.02 -13.93 -21.25
C ASN A 24 7.90 -13.80 -20.21
N LYS A 25 7.14 -14.88 -20.00
CA LYS A 25 6.12 -14.97 -18.96
C LYS A 25 6.88 -14.83 -17.64
N TYR A 26 6.87 -13.63 -17.08
CA TYR A 26 7.02 -13.49 -15.65
C TYR A 26 6.03 -14.46 -14.98
N PRO A 27 6.40 -15.08 -13.86
CA PRO A 27 5.51 -15.99 -13.17
C PRO A 27 4.18 -15.30 -12.89
N GLU A 28 3.07 -16.02 -13.04
CA GLU A 28 1.76 -15.51 -12.63
C GLU A 28 1.87 -14.97 -11.20
N THR A 29 1.37 -13.76 -10.98
CA THR A 29 1.24 -13.13 -9.65
C THR A 29 0.70 -14.17 -8.67
N THR A 30 1.33 -14.34 -7.51
CA THR A 30 0.87 -15.32 -6.54
C THR A 30 -0.39 -14.78 -5.84
N TYR A 31 -1.47 -15.57 -5.85
CA TYR A 31 -2.77 -15.16 -5.27
C TYR A 31 -3.51 -16.36 -4.66
N GLY A 32 -4.65 -16.08 -4.02
CA GLY A 32 -5.46 -17.05 -3.30
C GLY A 32 -5.50 -16.75 -1.79
N LEU A 33 -6.33 -17.52 -1.10
CA LEU A 33 -6.49 -17.47 0.34
C LEU A 33 -5.69 -18.61 0.98
N GLU A 34 -4.67 -18.25 1.76
CA GLU A 34 -3.94 -19.18 2.62
C GLU A 34 -4.72 -19.35 3.94
N PHE A 35 -4.81 -20.59 4.41
CA PHE A 35 -5.53 -20.93 5.64
C PHE A 35 -4.57 -21.14 6.81
N ALA A 36 -4.69 -20.28 7.81
CA ALA A 36 -4.09 -20.49 9.13
C ALA A 36 -4.70 -21.75 9.77
N SER A 37 -3.82 -22.66 10.18
CA SER A 37 -4.12 -24.04 10.53
C SER A 37 -3.62 -24.35 11.96
N HIS A 38 -2.97 -25.48 12.17
CA HIS A 38 -2.52 -25.96 13.48
C HIS A 38 -1.39 -25.13 14.08
N GLU A 39 -0.71 -24.29 13.28
CA GLU A 39 0.30 -23.36 13.77
C GLU A 39 -0.26 -22.18 14.57
N VAL A 40 -1.58 -21.98 14.60
CA VAL A 40 -2.25 -20.94 15.39
C VAL A 40 -3.32 -21.53 16.32
N ALA A 41 -3.69 -20.78 17.36
CA ALA A 41 -4.82 -21.15 18.21
C ALA A 41 -6.12 -21.19 17.41
N LYS A 42 -7.10 -21.97 17.87
CA LYS A 42 -8.36 -22.23 17.14
C LYS A 42 -9.09 -20.96 16.71
N ASP A 43 -9.07 -19.92 17.55
CA ASP A 43 -9.74 -18.63 17.28
C ASP A 43 -9.09 -17.84 16.13
N PHE A 44 -7.82 -18.13 15.81
CA PHE A 44 -7.07 -17.51 14.73
C PHE A 44 -7.04 -18.34 13.44
N ARG A 45 -7.69 -19.51 13.42
CA ARG A 45 -7.76 -20.35 12.22
C ARG A 45 -8.66 -19.73 11.17
N THR A 46 -8.30 -19.92 9.90
CA THR A 46 -9.00 -19.27 8.79
C THR A 46 -10.31 -19.97 8.44
N SER A 47 -11.33 -19.16 8.14
CA SER A 47 -12.66 -19.56 7.69
C SER A 47 -12.99 -18.83 6.41
N LEU A 48 -13.57 -19.52 5.42
CA LEU A 48 -14.23 -18.88 4.29
C LEU A 48 -15.67 -19.41 4.19
N ASN A 49 -16.64 -18.53 4.32
CA ASN A 49 -18.06 -18.80 4.18
C ASN A 49 -18.58 -18.14 2.90
N LEU A 50 -18.94 -18.94 1.89
CA LEU A 50 -19.49 -18.43 0.62
C LEU A 50 -20.99 -18.11 0.71
N THR A 51 -21.63 -18.47 1.82
CA THR A 51 -23.07 -18.29 2.05
C THR A 51 -23.35 -17.61 3.40
N PRO A 52 -22.79 -16.41 3.65
CA PRO A 52 -22.92 -15.74 4.95
C PRO A 52 -24.34 -15.26 5.24
N ALA A 53 -25.07 -14.79 4.22
CA ALA A 53 -26.45 -14.33 4.37
C ALA A 53 -27.46 -15.48 4.33
N SER A 54 -27.46 -16.25 3.23
CA SER A 54 -28.44 -17.32 3.00
C SER A 54 -27.85 -18.47 2.19
N ALA A 55 -28.40 -19.66 2.37
CA ALA A 55 -28.06 -20.83 1.56
C ALA A 55 -28.46 -20.64 0.10
N PHE A 56 -27.66 -21.15 -0.84
CA PHE A 56 -28.06 -21.25 -2.24
C PHE A 56 -29.25 -22.19 -2.37
N GLN A 57 -30.23 -21.80 -3.17
CA GLN A 57 -31.43 -22.58 -3.43
C GLN A 57 -31.39 -23.09 -4.88
N THR A 58 -31.51 -24.40 -5.09
CA THR A 58 -31.63 -25.01 -6.42
C THR A 58 -32.36 -26.34 -6.30
N SER A 59 -33.16 -26.68 -7.32
CA SER A 59 -33.77 -28.01 -7.45
C SER A 59 -33.09 -28.90 -8.49
N ASP A 60 -32.09 -28.36 -9.20
CA ASP A 60 -31.35 -28.98 -10.30
C ASP A 60 -29.90 -29.27 -9.87
N ASP A 61 -29.09 -29.78 -10.79
CA ASP A 61 -27.67 -30.06 -10.58
C ASP A 61 -26.91 -28.83 -10.05
N ILE A 62 -26.06 -29.07 -9.04
CA ILE A 62 -25.07 -28.10 -8.54
C ILE A 62 -23.67 -28.67 -8.71
N GLU A 63 -22.74 -27.80 -9.11
CA GLU A 63 -21.32 -28.10 -9.23
C GLU A 63 -20.52 -27.01 -8.53
N VAL A 64 -19.62 -27.41 -7.63
CA VAL A 64 -18.67 -26.52 -6.96
C VAL A 64 -17.26 -26.95 -7.33
N SER A 65 -16.48 -26.04 -7.91
CA SER A 65 -15.10 -26.26 -8.31
C SER A 65 -14.18 -25.25 -7.65
N PHE A 66 -12.97 -25.65 -7.27
CA PHE A 66 -11.95 -24.76 -6.73
C PHE A 66 -10.55 -25.33 -6.98
N THR A 67 -9.58 -24.44 -7.08
CA THR A 67 -8.16 -24.81 -7.13
C THR A 67 -7.61 -24.86 -5.72
N PHE A 68 -6.89 -25.94 -5.39
CA PHE A 68 -6.45 -26.30 -4.05
C PHE A 68 -5.00 -26.77 -4.06
N ARG A 69 -4.28 -26.48 -2.96
CA ARG A 69 -3.07 -27.21 -2.58
C ARG A 69 -2.86 -27.20 -1.07
N LEU A 70 -2.14 -28.20 -0.55
CA LEU A 70 -1.55 -28.15 0.79
C LEU A 70 -0.22 -27.38 0.79
N LYS A 71 0.01 -26.56 1.82
CA LYS A 71 1.26 -25.81 2.03
C LYS A 71 2.42 -26.74 2.39
N ARG A 72 2.12 -27.85 3.05
CA ARG A 72 3.05 -28.88 3.54
C ARG A 72 2.33 -30.23 3.63
N LEU A 73 3.08 -31.33 3.77
CA LEU A 73 2.55 -32.70 3.83
C LEU A 73 2.48 -33.31 5.24
N PHE A 74 2.82 -32.54 6.29
CA PHE A 74 2.77 -32.97 7.68
C PHE A 74 1.83 -32.09 8.50
N ASN A 75 1.19 -32.68 9.52
CA ASN A 75 0.15 -32.05 10.33
C ASN A 75 -0.96 -31.46 9.43
N THR A 76 -1.46 -32.28 8.51
CA THR A 76 -2.41 -31.87 7.46
C THR A 76 -3.85 -32.26 7.75
N TYR A 77 -4.15 -32.82 8.93
CA TYR A 77 -5.52 -33.13 9.32
C TYR A 77 -6.44 -31.91 9.29
N GLY A 78 -7.64 -32.03 8.74
CA GLY A 78 -8.67 -31.00 8.86
C GLY A 78 -9.69 -30.97 7.71
N TYR A 79 -10.70 -30.12 7.85
CA TYR A 79 -11.77 -29.95 6.88
C TYR A 79 -11.32 -29.01 5.76
N VAL A 80 -11.17 -29.54 4.54
CA VAL A 80 -10.91 -28.73 3.34
C VAL A 80 -12.17 -27.95 2.99
N MET A 81 -13.29 -28.66 2.84
CA MET A 81 -14.58 -28.07 2.50
C MET A 81 -15.69 -28.83 3.22
N ARG A 82 -16.68 -28.10 3.73
CA ARG A 82 -17.94 -28.64 4.23
C ARG A 82 -19.11 -28.01 3.51
N ILE A 83 -19.99 -28.85 3.00
CA ILE A 83 -21.26 -28.47 2.40
C ILE A 83 -22.37 -28.89 3.37
N VAL A 84 -23.13 -27.93 3.88
CA VAL A 84 -24.33 -28.23 4.68
C VAL A 84 -25.55 -28.14 3.77
N ALA A 85 -26.26 -29.25 3.66
CA ALA A 85 -27.42 -29.42 2.80
C ALA A 85 -28.71 -29.48 3.61
N ASN A 86 -29.73 -28.72 3.19
CA ASN A 86 -31.03 -28.60 3.87
C ASN A 86 -30.91 -28.36 5.40
N ASP A 87 -29.86 -27.67 5.83
CA ASP A 87 -29.51 -27.39 7.24
C ASP A 87 -29.47 -28.62 8.18
N SER A 88 -29.43 -29.83 7.63
CA SER A 88 -29.62 -31.09 8.37
C SER A 88 -28.56 -32.15 8.08
N LEU A 89 -27.93 -32.07 6.89
CA LEU A 89 -26.95 -33.02 6.37
C LEU A 89 -25.63 -32.31 6.05
N ASN A 90 -24.49 -32.98 6.27
CA ASN A 90 -23.17 -32.49 5.87
C ASN A 90 -22.49 -33.42 4.85
N PHE A 91 -21.76 -32.80 3.92
CA PHE A 91 -20.81 -33.44 3.01
C PHE A 91 -19.45 -32.81 3.25
N ASP A 92 -18.48 -33.61 3.65
CA ASP A 92 -17.17 -33.12 4.07
C ASP A 92 -16.08 -33.70 3.17
N LEU A 93 -15.25 -32.83 2.62
CA LEU A 93 -13.94 -33.19 2.10
C LEU A 93 -12.91 -32.93 3.19
N VAL A 94 -12.33 -34.01 3.71
CA VAL A 94 -11.41 -33.98 4.86
C VAL A 94 -10.04 -34.47 4.43
N SER A 95 -8.98 -33.76 4.79
CA SER A 95 -7.61 -34.28 4.74
C SER A 95 -7.31 -35.00 6.05
N SER A 96 -6.83 -36.24 5.98
CA SER A 96 -6.55 -37.08 7.16
C SER A 96 -5.44 -38.12 6.92
N PRO A 97 -4.31 -37.76 6.29
CA PRO A 97 -3.28 -38.72 5.88
C PRO A 97 -2.53 -39.41 7.02
N GLU A 98 -2.73 -38.95 8.25
CA GLU A 98 -2.06 -39.44 9.47
C GLU A 98 -3.00 -40.29 10.35
N THR A 99 -4.23 -40.55 9.90
CA THR A 99 -5.24 -41.27 10.69
C THR A 99 -5.37 -42.73 10.21
N GLU A 100 -5.13 -43.68 11.11
CA GLU A 100 -5.34 -45.10 10.82
C GLU A 100 -6.80 -45.38 10.40
N GLY A 101 -6.99 -46.17 9.34
CA GLY A 101 -8.31 -46.49 8.79
C GLY A 101 -8.92 -45.42 7.86
N PHE A 102 -8.26 -44.27 7.70
CA PHE A 102 -8.62 -43.22 6.75
C PHE A 102 -7.61 -43.12 5.60
N HIS A 103 -8.09 -42.65 4.45
CA HIS A 103 -7.26 -42.30 3.30
C HIS A 103 -6.68 -40.89 3.45
N ASP A 104 -5.86 -40.44 2.51
CA ASP A 104 -5.24 -39.10 2.58
C ASP A 104 -6.27 -37.97 2.48
N PHE A 105 -7.25 -38.13 1.59
CA PHE A 105 -8.44 -37.30 1.48
C PHE A 105 -9.69 -38.19 1.50
N ASN A 106 -10.69 -37.84 2.30
CA ASN A 106 -11.91 -38.63 2.43
C ASN A 106 -13.12 -37.75 2.18
N PHE A 107 -14.11 -38.32 1.49
CA PHE A 107 -15.43 -37.74 1.40
C PHE A 107 -16.39 -38.43 2.37
N ILE A 108 -16.99 -37.64 3.24
CA ILE A 108 -17.84 -38.11 4.34
C ILE A 108 -19.23 -37.51 4.16
N ILE A 109 -20.27 -38.33 4.30
CA ILE A 109 -21.67 -37.91 4.22
C ILE A 109 -22.34 -38.26 5.53
N ASN A 110 -22.90 -37.27 6.23
CA ASN A 110 -23.64 -37.47 7.49
C ASN A 110 -22.90 -38.29 8.57
N ASN A 111 -21.60 -38.01 8.78
CA ASN A 111 -20.72 -38.78 9.68
C ASN A 111 -20.47 -40.25 9.26
N GLN A 112 -20.77 -40.61 8.01
CA GLN A 112 -20.44 -41.92 7.45
C GLN A 112 -19.38 -41.79 6.35
N LYS A 113 -18.35 -42.63 6.42
CA LYS A 113 -17.31 -42.73 5.39
C LYS A 113 -17.95 -43.26 4.10
N THR A 114 -17.60 -42.67 2.97
CA THR A 114 -17.99 -43.16 1.64
C THR A 114 -16.86 -43.98 1.01
N ASP A 115 -17.13 -44.61 -0.12
CA ASP A 115 -16.15 -45.21 -1.02
C ASP A 115 -15.39 -44.16 -1.88
N VAL A 116 -15.71 -42.87 -1.71
CA VAL A 116 -15.04 -41.76 -2.39
C VAL A 116 -13.92 -41.20 -1.50
N TYR A 117 -12.68 -41.49 -1.89
CA TYR A 117 -11.47 -41.02 -1.22
C TYR A 117 -10.34 -40.82 -2.23
N PHE A 118 -9.27 -40.11 -1.84
CA PHE A 118 -8.07 -39.99 -2.66
C PHE A 118 -6.80 -40.17 -1.83
N ASP A 119 -5.88 -41.00 -2.33
CA ASP A 119 -4.56 -41.23 -1.72
C ASP A 119 -3.47 -40.48 -2.49
N TYR A 120 -2.44 -40.03 -1.79
CA TYR A 120 -1.31 -39.32 -2.38
C TYR A 120 -0.65 -40.12 -3.50
N GLU A 121 -0.50 -41.44 -3.34
CA GLU A 121 0.09 -42.30 -4.36
C GLU A 121 -0.70 -42.26 -5.67
N GLU A 122 -2.04 -42.37 -5.62
CA GLU A 122 -2.84 -42.25 -6.83
C GLU A 122 -2.78 -40.82 -7.39
N LEU A 123 -2.61 -39.79 -6.56
CA LEU A 123 -2.44 -38.42 -7.04
C LEU A 123 -1.02 -38.13 -7.59
N GLY A 124 -0.12 -39.11 -7.60
CA GLY A 124 1.26 -38.96 -8.07
C GLY A 124 2.17 -38.26 -7.06
N ILE A 125 1.82 -38.29 -5.78
CA ILE A 125 2.46 -37.57 -4.69
C ILE A 125 3.17 -38.57 -3.79
N LYS A 126 4.50 -38.42 -3.69
CA LYS A 126 5.33 -39.29 -2.86
C LYS A 126 5.76 -38.55 -1.60
N ARG A 127 5.23 -38.97 -0.45
CA ARG A 127 5.46 -38.31 0.86
C ARG A 127 6.94 -38.01 1.15
N PHE A 128 7.83 -38.96 0.86
CA PHE A 128 9.26 -38.84 1.19
C PHE A 128 10.08 -38.03 0.18
N GLU A 129 9.67 -37.95 -1.09
CA GLU A 129 10.35 -37.14 -2.11
C GLU A 129 9.96 -35.65 -2.01
N TRP A 130 8.83 -35.35 -1.35
CA TRP A 130 8.24 -34.02 -1.29
C TRP A 130 8.53 -33.22 -0.01
N GLY A 131 9.34 -33.71 0.94
CA GLY A 131 9.86 -32.97 2.11
C GLY A 131 9.12 -31.68 2.50
N ASN A 132 9.79 -30.52 2.39
CA ASN A 132 9.23 -29.17 2.56
C ASN A 132 8.63 -28.56 1.26
N ARG A 133 8.43 -29.33 0.19
CA ARG A 133 7.86 -28.83 -1.06
C ARG A 133 6.33 -28.73 -0.94
N PRO A 134 5.73 -27.60 -1.37
CA PRO A 134 4.27 -27.43 -1.32
C PRO A 134 3.58 -28.39 -2.30
N PHE A 135 2.45 -28.97 -1.91
CA PHE A 135 1.63 -29.87 -2.74
C PHE A 135 1.33 -29.24 -4.12
N PRO A 136 1.33 -30.02 -5.23
CA PRO A 136 1.05 -29.46 -6.55
C PRO A 136 -0.38 -28.94 -6.63
N TRP A 137 -0.61 -27.85 -7.37
CA TRP A 137 -1.97 -27.35 -7.57
C TRP A 137 -2.87 -28.42 -8.20
N ALA A 138 -4.08 -28.54 -7.65
CA ALA A 138 -5.11 -29.42 -8.17
C ALA A 138 -6.46 -28.69 -8.25
N THR A 139 -7.23 -29.00 -9.28
CA THR A 139 -8.63 -28.57 -9.38
C THR A 139 -9.52 -29.65 -8.80
N ILE A 140 -10.33 -29.29 -7.80
CA ILE A 140 -11.29 -30.19 -7.17
C ILE A 140 -12.68 -29.73 -7.59
N THR A 141 -13.52 -30.65 -8.06
CA THR A 141 -14.92 -30.39 -8.42
C THR A 141 -15.83 -31.38 -7.71
N ILE A 142 -16.80 -30.87 -6.95
CA ILE A 142 -17.86 -31.64 -6.30
C ILE A 142 -19.17 -31.37 -7.05
N ARG A 143 -19.79 -32.41 -7.58
CA ARG A 143 -21.05 -32.32 -8.34
C ARG A 143 -22.14 -33.18 -7.74
N PHE A 144 -23.32 -32.61 -7.61
CA PHE A 144 -24.56 -33.30 -7.24
C PHE A 144 -25.42 -33.44 -8.49
N ASP A 145 -25.57 -34.67 -9.00
CA ASP A 145 -26.39 -34.98 -10.18
C ASP A 145 -27.78 -35.44 -9.70
N THR A 146 -28.76 -34.54 -9.83
CA THR A 146 -30.14 -34.75 -9.37
C THR A 146 -30.88 -35.77 -10.22
N ARG A 147 -30.52 -35.90 -11.51
CA ARG A 147 -31.16 -36.84 -12.43
C ARG A 147 -30.71 -38.27 -12.18
N LYS A 148 -29.42 -38.46 -11.90
CA LYS A 148 -28.84 -39.77 -11.63
C LYS A 148 -28.88 -40.16 -10.15
N ASN A 149 -29.19 -39.22 -9.26
CA ASN A 149 -29.05 -39.39 -7.80
C ASN A 149 -27.65 -39.88 -7.43
N LEU A 150 -26.66 -39.09 -7.82
CA LEU A 150 -25.25 -39.35 -7.54
C LEU A 150 -24.59 -38.08 -7.00
N VAL A 151 -23.56 -38.27 -6.19
CA VAL A 151 -22.57 -37.24 -5.87
C VAL A 151 -21.21 -37.70 -6.37
N SER A 152 -20.48 -36.83 -7.04
CA SER A 152 -19.16 -37.15 -7.61
C SER A 152 -18.12 -36.11 -7.21
N ILE A 153 -16.91 -36.58 -6.92
CA ILE A 153 -15.73 -35.74 -6.76
C ILE A 153 -14.77 -36.01 -7.90
N THR A 154 -14.33 -34.92 -8.53
CA THR A 154 -13.28 -34.94 -9.55
C THR A 154 -12.05 -34.26 -8.97
N TRP A 155 -10.94 -34.99 -8.90
CA TRP A 155 -9.61 -34.46 -8.58
C TRP A 155 -8.77 -34.40 -9.85
N ASN A 156 -8.56 -33.19 -10.38
CA ASN A 156 -8.04 -32.94 -11.73
C ASN A 156 -8.89 -33.67 -12.79
N ASN A 157 -8.43 -34.84 -13.24
CA ASN A 157 -9.10 -35.66 -14.24
C ASN A 157 -9.63 -36.99 -13.66
N LYS A 158 -9.44 -37.24 -12.35
CA LYS A 158 -9.84 -38.49 -11.68
C LYS A 158 -11.20 -38.31 -11.03
N VAL A 159 -12.19 -39.07 -11.49
CA VAL A 159 -13.58 -38.97 -11.02
C VAL A 159 -13.90 -40.18 -10.14
N LYS A 160 -14.48 -39.94 -8.96
CA LYS A 160 -15.06 -40.97 -8.08
C LYS A 160 -16.49 -40.55 -7.71
N THR A 161 -17.40 -41.51 -7.64
CA THR A 161 -18.84 -41.26 -7.54
C THR A 161 -19.47 -42.15 -6.48
N HIS A 162 -20.42 -41.59 -5.72
CA HIS A 162 -21.22 -42.29 -4.72
C HIS A 162 -22.71 -42.15 -5.02
N ALA A 163 -23.47 -43.21 -4.80
CA ALA A 163 -24.93 -43.17 -4.94
C ALA A 163 -25.55 -42.40 -3.77
N PHE A 164 -26.32 -41.36 -4.07
CA PHE A 164 -26.91 -40.49 -3.05
C PHE A 164 -28.18 -39.82 -3.58
N PRO A 165 -29.30 -39.72 -2.83
CA PRO A 165 -30.55 -39.10 -3.30
C PRO A 165 -30.46 -37.57 -3.47
N ALA A 166 -29.62 -37.10 -4.39
CA ALA A 166 -29.30 -35.70 -4.63
C ALA A 166 -30.54 -34.86 -5.00
N ALA A 167 -31.54 -35.46 -5.64
CA ALA A 167 -32.80 -34.78 -5.99
C ALA A 167 -33.57 -34.22 -4.78
N GLN A 168 -33.31 -34.74 -3.57
CA GLN A 168 -33.95 -34.29 -2.32
C GLN A 168 -33.26 -33.06 -1.70
N ILE A 169 -32.07 -32.69 -2.17
CA ILE A 169 -31.37 -31.50 -1.67
C ILE A 169 -31.91 -30.27 -2.40
N LYS A 170 -32.20 -29.21 -1.63
CA LYS A 170 -32.67 -27.92 -2.14
C LYS A 170 -31.85 -26.73 -1.67
N GLN A 171 -31.17 -26.85 -0.54
CA GLN A 171 -30.41 -25.77 0.08
C GLN A 171 -28.96 -26.17 0.26
N PHE A 172 -28.03 -25.27 -0.07
CA PHE A 172 -26.59 -25.50 0.04
C PHE A 172 -25.93 -24.33 0.76
N ARG A 173 -25.21 -24.64 1.86
CA ARG A 173 -24.28 -23.72 2.53
C ARG A 173 -22.87 -24.25 2.38
N LEU A 174 -21.94 -23.38 2.01
CA LEU A 174 -20.61 -23.78 1.58
C LEU A 174 -19.56 -23.10 2.44
N PHE A 175 -18.73 -23.91 3.10
CA PHE A 175 -17.68 -23.47 4.00
C PHE A 175 -16.34 -24.13 3.64
N PHE A 176 -15.26 -23.37 3.74
CA PHE A 176 -13.88 -23.89 3.73
C PHE A 176 -13.22 -23.60 5.08
N GLY A 177 -12.40 -24.55 5.55
CA GLY A 177 -11.70 -24.44 6.82
C GLY A 177 -12.65 -24.40 8.03
N SER A 178 -12.35 -23.52 8.99
CA SER A 178 -13.12 -23.44 10.24
C SER A 178 -14.49 -22.80 9.98
N HIS A 179 -15.50 -23.16 10.75
CA HIS A 179 -16.77 -22.42 10.81
C HIS A 179 -17.60 -22.83 12.03
N ASP A 180 -18.59 -22.01 12.38
CA ASP A 180 -19.42 -22.11 13.59
C ASP A 180 -20.92 -22.30 13.28
N PHE A 181 -21.23 -22.83 12.10
CA PHE A 181 -22.61 -23.01 11.66
C PHE A 181 -23.33 -24.16 12.37
N GLY A 182 -24.30 -23.84 13.22
CA GLY A 182 -25.24 -24.79 13.83
C GLY A 182 -24.55 -25.93 14.59
N LYS A 183 -25.00 -27.16 14.38
CA LYS A 183 -24.38 -28.39 14.93
C LYS A 183 -23.12 -28.84 14.17
N PHE A 184 -22.80 -28.21 13.04
CA PHE A 184 -21.73 -28.60 12.14
C PHE A 184 -20.44 -27.81 12.37
N LYS A 185 -20.23 -27.28 13.58
CA LYS A 185 -19.05 -26.47 13.87
C LYS A 185 -17.78 -27.29 13.71
N THR A 186 -16.73 -26.68 13.19
CA THR A 186 -15.39 -27.26 13.18
C THR A 186 -14.35 -26.17 13.28
N ALA A 187 -13.28 -26.46 14.01
CA ALA A 187 -12.10 -25.62 14.05
C ALA A 187 -10.91 -26.28 13.34
N ASP A 188 -11.01 -27.52 12.89
CA ASP A 188 -9.88 -28.24 12.31
C ASP A 188 -9.72 -27.91 10.83
N VAL A 189 -8.59 -27.30 10.51
CA VAL A 189 -8.29 -26.72 9.20
C VAL A 189 -6.96 -27.29 8.74
N PRO A 190 -6.85 -27.86 7.53
CA PRO A 190 -5.57 -28.28 7.00
C PRO A 190 -4.76 -27.05 6.55
N PRO A 191 -3.42 -27.10 6.53
CA PRO A 191 -2.59 -26.00 6.05
C PRO A 191 -2.70 -25.93 4.52
N MET A 192 -3.70 -25.22 4.03
CA MET A 192 -4.10 -25.21 2.62
C MET A 192 -4.13 -23.81 2.02
N ILE A 193 -4.13 -23.77 0.69
CA ILE A 193 -4.35 -22.57 -0.09
C ILE A 193 -5.42 -22.90 -1.13
N ILE A 194 -6.41 -22.03 -1.26
CA ILE A 194 -7.46 -22.14 -2.28
C ILE A 194 -7.52 -20.89 -3.15
N LYS A 195 -7.96 -21.06 -4.40
CA LYS A 195 -8.21 -19.99 -5.36
C LYS A 195 -9.17 -20.44 -6.46
N ASP A 196 -9.64 -19.50 -7.28
CA ASP A 196 -10.46 -19.78 -8.46
C ASP A 196 -11.70 -20.64 -8.15
N ILE A 197 -12.49 -20.21 -7.16
CA ILE A 197 -13.73 -20.90 -6.78
C ILE A 197 -14.79 -20.62 -7.84
N ARG A 198 -15.52 -21.65 -8.26
CA ARG A 198 -16.63 -21.60 -9.21
C ARG A 198 -17.81 -22.38 -8.66
N ILE A 199 -19.01 -21.82 -8.79
CA ILE A 199 -20.26 -22.51 -8.48
C ILE A 199 -21.15 -22.42 -9.71
N SER A 200 -21.67 -23.55 -10.14
CA SER A 200 -22.68 -23.67 -11.18
C SER A 200 -23.97 -24.21 -10.56
N LEU A 201 -25.03 -23.41 -10.61
CA LEU A 201 -26.37 -23.72 -10.13
C LEU A 201 -27.33 -23.93 -11.33
N ASP A 202 -28.48 -24.55 -11.09
CA ASP A 202 -29.57 -24.69 -12.06
C ASP A 202 -29.14 -25.35 -13.40
N GLY A 203 -28.28 -26.37 -13.33
CA GLY A 203 -27.73 -27.03 -14.51
C GLY A 203 -26.79 -26.13 -15.33
N GLY A 204 -26.17 -25.13 -14.70
CA GLY A 204 -25.18 -24.23 -15.31
C GLY A 204 -25.73 -22.92 -15.85
N ARG A 205 -26.99 -22.59 -15.54
CA ARG A 205 -27.64 -21.33 -15.89
C ARG A 205 -27.19 -20.17 -15.01
N ASN A 206 -26.92 -20.43 -13.74
CA ASN A 206 -26.37 -19.44 -12.83
C ASN A 206 -24.94 -19.86 -12.44
N ARG A 207 -23.97 -18.97 -12.68
CA ARG A 207 -22.54 -19.25 -12.50
C ARG A 207 -21.92 -18.15 -11.66
N LEU A 208 -21.39 -18.53 -10.51
CA LEU A 208 -20.71 -17.66 -9.56
C LEU A 208 -19.22 -17.96 -9.59
N ALA A 209 -18.39 -16.94 -9.39
CA ALA A 209 -16.94 -17.07 -9.47
C ALA A 209 -16.26 -16.16 -8.46
N TRP A 210 -15.42 -16.73 -7.58
CA TRP A 210 -14.52 -15.97 -6.72
C TRP A 210 -13.08 -16.33 -7.09
N ASP A 211 -12.37 -15.42 -7.75
CA ASP A 211 -10.96 -15.65 -8.10
C ASP A 211 -10.05 -15.59 -6.88
N LEU A 212 -10.42 -14.81 -5.85
CA LEU A 212 -9.59 -14.50 -4.68
C LEU A 212 -8.29 -13.75 -5.06
N ARG A 213 -8.36 -12.96 -6.14
CA ARG A 213 -7.32 -12.02 -6.59
C ARG A 213 -7.52 -10.62 -6.03
N ASN A 214 -8.78 -10.28 -5.73
CA ASN A 214 -9.16 -9.03 -5.13
C ASN A 214 -9.98 -9.33 -3.88
N HIS A 215 -9.88 -8.48 -2.86
CA HIS A 215 -10.57 -8.71 -1.59
C HIS A 215 -10.80 -7.41 -0.80
N GLY A 216 -11.73 -7.45 0.14
CA GLY A 216 -11.82 -6.51 1.25
C GLY A 216 -10.96 -6.97 2.44
N THR A 217 -11.17 -6.40 3.63
CA THR A 217 -10.40 -6.80 4.83
C THR A 217 -10.75 -8.21 5.29
N ASN A 218 -12.04 -8.50 5.51
CA ASN A 218 -12.55 -9.78 6.01
C ASN A 218 -13.65 -10.34 5.08
N GLU A 219 -13.60 -9.97 3.81
CA GLU A 219 -14.64 -10.28 2.84
C GLU A 219 -14.09 -10.31 1.41
N VAL A 220 -14.80 -10.99 0.54
CA VAL A 220 -14.53 -11.02 -0.90
C VAL A 220 -15.84 -11.20 -1.66
N TYR A 221 -16.04 -10.42 -2.70
CA TYR A 221 -17.17 -10.55 -3.59
C TYR A 221 -16.83 -11.44 -4.78
N ASP A 222 -17.84 -12.04 -5.37
CA ASP A 222 -17.71 -12.73 -6.64
C ASP A 222 -17.36 -11.74 -7.76
N ASN A 223 -16.99 -12.27 -8.94
CA ASN A 223 -16.49 -11.48 -10.05
C ASN A 223 -17.53 -10.51 -10.64
N THR A 224 -18.83 -10.67 -10.32
CA THR A 224 -19.90 -9.72 -10.68
C THR A 224 -20.20 -8.70 -9.59
N LEU A 225 -19.55 -8.81 -8.42
CA LEU A 225 -19.76 -7.98 -7.23
C LEU A 225 -21.17 -8.08 -6.63
N GLU A 226 -21.84 -9.23 -6.81
CA GLU A 226 -23.22 -9.46 -6.37
C GLU A 226 -23.29 -10.37 -5.13
N HIS A 227 -22.35 -11.30 -4.98
CA HIS A 227 -22.35 -12.30 -3.93
C HIS A 227 -21.15 -12.17 -2.99
N LEU A 228 -21.43 -11.80 -1.75
CA LEU A 228 -20.47 -11.70 -0.67
C LEU A 228 -20.07 -13.07 -0.12
N ALA A 229 -18.77 -13.30 0.00
CA ALA A 229 -18.19 -14.34 0.84
C ALA A 229 -17.47 -13.71 2.04
N GLN A 230 -17.71 -14.26 3.23
CA GLN A 230 -17.12 -13.77 4.47
C GLN A 230 -15.89 -14.58 4.83
N VAL A 231 -14.82 -13.90 5.25
CA VAL A 231 -13.54 -14.53 5.61
C VAL A 231 -13.18 -14.14 7.04
N ARG A 232 -12.79 -15.12 7.86
CA ARG A 232 -12.21 -14.86 9.19
C ARG A 232 -10.75 -15.23 9.18
N ASN A 233 -9.92 -14.39 9.82
CA ASN A 233 -8.47 -14.53 9.86
C ASN A 233 -7.85 -14.77 8.46
N PRO A 234 -8.12 -13.89 7.48
CA PRO A 234 -7.63 -14.10 6.13
C PRO A 234 -6.12 -13.94 6.04
N ILE A 235 -5.49 -14.77 5.19
CA ILE A 235 -4.11 -14.58 4.73
C ILE A 235 -4.17 -14.50 3.20
N TRP A 236 -4.31 -13.29 2.67
CA TRP A 236 -4.36 -13.05 1.24
C TRP A 236 -2.96 -13.09 0.64
N LEU A 237 -2.69 -14.06 -0.24
CA LEU A 237 -1.36 -14.19 -0.82
C LEU A 237 -0.99 -13.02 -1.75
N ILE A 238 -2.00 -12.41 -2.36
CA ILE A 238 -1.85 -11.27 -3.25
C ILE A 238 -1.31 -10.03 -2.52
N ASP A 239 -1.54 -9.91 -1.21
CA ASP A 239 -1.04 -8.79 -0.40
C ASP A 239 0.50 -8.74 -0.33
N ARG A 240 1.18 -9.86 -0.61
CA ARG A 240 2.65 -9.91 -0.72
C ARG A 240 3.19 -9.08 -1.90
N HIS A 241 2.34 -8.73 -2.86
CA HIS A 241 2.69 -7.86 -3.99
C HIS A 241 2.48 -6.36 -3.69
N ILE A 242 1.82 -6.00 -2.59
CA ILE A 242 1.51 -4.60 -2.25
C ILE A 242 2.15 -4.14 -0.93
N THR A 243 2.68 -5.07 -0.13
CA THR A 243 3.25 -4.81 1.20
C THR A 243 4.64 -5.41 1.32
N TRP A 244 5.59 -4.64 1.86
CA TRP A 244 6.92 -5.06 2.23
C TRP A 244 6.87 -5.96 3.48
N SER A 245 7.50 -7.12 3.36
CA SER A 245 7.76 -8.04 4.46
C SER A 245 9.17 -7.82 4.98
N HIS A 246 9.31 -7.42 6.25
CA HIS A 246 10.60 -7.48 6.93
C HIS A 246 11.03 -8.94 7.08
N LYS A 247 12.24 -9.27 6.65
CA LYS A 247 12.77 -10.64 6.61
C LYS A 247 13.76 -10.91 7.73
N THR A 248 14.68 -9.99 7.95
CA THR A 248 15.70 -10.13 8.99
C THR A 248 16.34 -8.79 9.35
N GLU A 249 16.95 -8.74 10.51
CA GLU A 249 17.73 -7.62 11.03
C GLU A 249 18.96 -8.16 11.76
N PHE A 250 20.11 -7.50 11.55
CA PHE A 250 21.32 -7.82 12.30
C PHE A 250 22.31 -6.64 12.32
N LYS A 251 23.26 -6.70 13.26
CA LYS A 251 24.35 -5.72 13.37
C LYS A 251 25.62 -6.21 12.67
N THR A 252 26.31 -5.28 12.03
CA THR A 252 27.61 -5.50 11.42
C THR A 252 28.69 -4.69 12.14
N GLY A 253 29.95 -5.02 11.90
CA GLY A 253 31.09 -4.22 12.33
C GLY A 253 31.23 -2.91 11.54
N LYS A 254 32.49 -2.48 11.34
CA LYS A 254 32.78 -1.27 10.56
C LYS A 254 32.77 -1.57 9.06
N TYR A 255 32.45 -0.53 8.30
CA TYR A 255 32.57 -0.46 6.84
C TYR A 255 31.79 -1.55 6.10
N PRO A 256 30.50 -1.75 6.41
CA PRO A 256 29.75 -2.81 5.77
C PRO A 256 29.55 -2.53 4.27
N SER A 257 29.48 -3.59 3.49
CA SER A 257 29.10 -3.53 2.08
C SER A 257 28.26 -4.75 1.71
N ALA A 258 27.38 -4.61 0.70
CA ALA A 258 26.40 -5.62 0.35
C ALA A 258 26.46 -6.00 -1.14
N ALA A 259 26.26 -7.28 -1.43
CA ALA A 259 26.15 -7.85 -2.75
C ALA A 259 25.13 -8.98 -2.75
N PHE A 260 24.56 -9.29 -3.91
CA PHE A 260 23.46 -10.23 -4.01
C PHE A 260 23.67 -11.22 -5.15
N ASP A 261 23.48 -12.51 -4.87
CA ASP A 261 23.36 -13.56 -5.87
C ASP A 261 21.88 -13.76 -6.23
N PRO A 262 21.45 -13.31 -7.43
CA PRO A 262 20.05 -13.42 -7.84
C PRO A 262 19.61 -14.86 -8.10
N THR A 263 20.53 -15.79 -8.35
CA THR A 263 20.22 -17.17 -8.74
C THR A 263 19.94 -18.04 -7.53
N THR A 264 20.77 -17.93 -6.50
CA THR A 264 20.60 -18.70 -5.24
C THR A 264 19.78 -17.97 -4.19
N GLY A 265 19.61 -16.65 -4.33
CA GLY A 265 18.95 -15.79 -3.35
C GLY A 265 19.86 -15.45 -2.15
N ASN A 266 21.18 -15.59 -2.28
CA ASN A 266 22.11 -15.23 -1.22
C ASN A 266 22.40 -13.72 -1.21
N LEU A 267 22.07 -13.06 -0.10
CA LEU A 267 22.53 -11.72 0.22
C LEU A 267 23.79 -11.80 1.06
N TYR A 268 24.90 -11.31 0.51
CA TYR A 268 26.19 -11.23 1.17
C TYR A 268 26.39 -9.83 1.74
N ILE A 269 26.66 -9.74 3.04
CA ILE A 269 26.98 -8.50 3.73
C ILE A 269 28.30 -8.70 4.48
N SER A 270 29.35 -8.04 4.02
CA SER A 270 30.66 -8.09 4.65
C SER A 270 30.86 -6.91 5.59
N ASP A 271 31.65 -7.10 6.64
CA ASP A 271 32.27 -6.06 7.45
C ASP A 271 33.78 -6.34 7.58
N ILE A 272 34.52 -5.50 8.32
CA ILE A 272 35.97 -5.68 8.52
C ILE A 272 36.41 -7.04 9.10
N LYS A 273 35.50 -7.83 9.68
CA LYS A 273 35.79 -9.12 10.33
C LYS A 273 34.98 -10.28 9.77
N ASN A 274 33.77 -10.04 9.29
CA ASN A 274 32.80 -11.10 9.02
C ASN A 274 32.16 -10.97 7.65
N LEU A 275 31.88 -12.11 7.03
CA LEU A 275 30.92 -12.24 5.94
C LEU A 275 29.62 -12.82 6.52
N THR A 276 28.54 -12.08 6.41
CA THR A 276 27.19 -12.52 6.78
C THR A 276 26.41 -12.86 5.52
N THR A 277 25.86 -14.06 5.45
CA THR A 277 25.06 -14.52 4.31
C THR A 277 23.63 -14.75 4.78
N PHE A 278 22.68 -14.06 4.17
CA PHE A 278 21.25 -14.31 4.34
C PHE A 278 20.69 -14.94 3.08
N ASN A 279 20.19 -16.18 3.16
CA ASN A 279 19.52 -16.81 2.03
C ASN A 279 18.03 -16.46 2.04
N THR A 280 17.56 -15.74 1.02
CA THR A 280 16.16 -15.26 0.95
C THR A 280 15.14 -16.38 0.76
N LEU A 281 15.57 -17.54 0.25
CA LEU A 281 14.69 -18.68 0.00
C LEU A 281 14.46 -19.49 1.29
N THR A 282 15.52 -19.76 2.05
CA THR A 282 15.46 -20.58 3.27
C THR A 282 15.24 -19.76 4.54
N GLY A 283 15.51 -18.45 4.50
CA GLY A 283 15.50 -17.57 5.66
C GLY A 283 16.68 -17.78 6.62
N ILE A 284 17.67 -18.59 6.23
CA ILE A 284 18.83 -18.89 7.06
C ILE A 284 19.82 -17.72 7.01
N LEU A 285 20.30 -17.30 8.19
CA LEU A 285 21.33 -16.30 8.37
C LEU A 285 22.59 -16.97 8.92
N GLU A 286 23.66 -16.96 8.14
CA GLU A 286 24.96 -17.51 8.51
C GLU A 286 26.00 -16.40 8.62
N LYS A 287 26.93 -16.56 9.55
CA LYS A 287 28.00 -15.60 9.76
C LYS A 287 29.33 -16.33 9.86
N VAL A 288 30.25 -15.97 8.99
CA VAL A 288 31.60 -16.54 8.92
C VAL A 288 32.60 -15.43 9.24
N ASN A 289 33.55 -15.73 10.13
CA ASN A 289 34.68 -14.85 10.38
C ASN A 289 35.73 -15.04 9.28
N ALA A 290 36.26 -13.94 8.75
CA ALA A 290 37.37 -14.03 7.82
C ALA A 290 38.62 -14.52 8.58
N ALA A 291 39.16 -15.68 8.18
CA ALA A 291 40.32 -16.27 8.82
C ALA A 291 41.57 -15.39 8.64
N GLU A 292 41.74 -14.84 7.44
CA GLU A 292 42.83 -13.94 7.07
C GLU A 292 42.36 -12.89 6.06
N GLY A 293 43.15 -11.83 5.93
CA GLY A 293 42.82 -10.68 5.08
C GLY A 293 41.62 -9.89 5.60
N ASN A 294 41.22 -8.84 4.85
CA ASN A 294 40.08 -8.01 5.19
C ASN A 294 39.50 -7.32 3.95
N VAL A 295 38.23 -6.89 4.03
CA VAL A 295 37.68 -5.86 3.13
C VAL A 295 38.47 -4.55 3.21
N ALA A 296 38.26 -3.65 2.27
CA ALA A 296 38.86 -2.33 2.29
C ALA A 296 38.48 -1.54 3.56
N TYR A 297 39.48 -0.97 4.25
CA TYR A 297 39.30 -0.20 5.49
C TYR A 297 38.79 1.21 5.20
N ILE A 298 37.61 1.32 4.58
CA ILE A 298 37.05 2.59 4.15
C ILE A 298 35.52 2.49 4.09
N ASP A 299 34.82 3.49 4.62
CA ASP A 299 33.36 3.45 4.71
C ASP A 299 32.66 3.40 3.33
N ALA A 300 33.28 3.97 2.28
CA ALA A 300 32.73 3.97 0.92
C ALA A 300 33.10 2.73 0.08
N ASN A 301 33.63 1.67 0.70
CA ASN A 301 33.88 0.43 -0.03
C ASN A 301 32.57 -0.15 -0.57
N GLN A 302 32.67 -1.01 -1.57
CA GLN A 302 31.53 -1.67 -2.18
C GLN A 302 31.83 -3.15 -2.39
N LEU A 303 30.78 -3.95 -2.40
CA LEU A 303 30.81 -5.38 -2.63
C LEU A 303 30.07 -5.69 -3.93
N VAL A 304 30.59 -6.62 -4.72
CA VAL A 304 29.97 -7.08 -5.96
C VAL A 304 30.03 -8.59 -5.99
N TYR A 305 28.92 -9.22 -6.37
CA TYR A 305 28.87 -10.63 -6.71
C TYR A 305 28.87 -10.75 -8.23
N VAL A 306 29.70 -11.63 -8.77
CA VAL A 306 29.80 -11.89 -10.22
C VAL A 306 29.14 -13.24 -10.50
N PRO A 307 27.92 -13.28 -11.06
CA PRO A 307 27.18 -14.54 -11.25
C PRO A 307 27.90 -15.56 -12.12
N GLU A 308 28.69 -15.11 -13.10
CA GLU A 308 29.38 -15.97 -14.05
C GLU A 308 30.51 -16.79 -13.41
N THR A 309 31.19 -16.22 -12.41
CA THR A 309 32.33 -16.85 -11.71
C THR A 309 31.99 -17.30 -10.29
N GLY A 310 30.88 -16.81 -9.71
CA GLY A 310 30.53 -17.02 -8.31
C GLY A 310 31.40 -16.22 -7.33
N GLU A 311 32.18 -15.27 -7.83
CA GLU A 311 33.15 -14.52 -7.03
C GLU A 311 32.49 -13.36 -6.29
N LEU A 312 33.05 -13.06 -5.12
CA LEU A 312 32.70 -11.88 -4.34
C LEU A 312 33.88 -10.92 -4.31
N ILE A 313 33.67 -9.70 -4.80
CA ILE A 313 34.72 -8.70 -5.00
C ILE A 313 34.42 -7.49 -4.12
N ASN A 314 35.37 -7.15 -3.24
CA ASN A 314 35.35 -5.92 -2.46
C ASN A 314 36.37 -4.92 -3.01
N TYR A 315 35.98 -3.65 -3.13
CA TYR A 315 36.89 -2.66 -3.72
C TYR A 315 36.82 -1.27 -3.08
N ASP A 316 37.90 -0.52 -3.28
CA ASP A 316 37.95 0.92 -3.11
C ASP A 316 38.87 1.60 -4.15
N PHE A 317 38.73 2.92 -4.30
CA PHE A 317 39.62 3.71 -5.17
C PHE A 317 40.82 4.32 -4.44
N ARG A 318 40.71 4.61 -3.13
CA ARG A 318 41.68 5.45 -2.41
C ARG A 318 42.89 4.65 -1.90
N SER A 319 42.67 3.40 -1.58
CA SER A 319 43.68 2.40 -1.25
C SER A 319 44.02 1.53 -2.47
N ASN A 320 43.29 1.69 -3.59
CA ASN A 320 43.43 0.88 -4.80
C ASN A 320 43.23 -0.61 -4.50
N VAL A 321 42.25 -0.91 -3.64
CA VAL A 321 41.89 -2.27 -3.26
C VAL A 321 40.92 -2.84 -4.27
N TYR A 322 41.20 -4.07 -4.71
CA TYR A 322 40.32 -4.93 -5.49
C TYR A 322 40.58 -6.35 -5.00
N SER A 323 39.73 -6.83 -4.08
CA SER A 323 39.98 -8.03 -3.28
C SER A 323 38.89 -9.05 -3.52
N HIS A 324 39.26 -10.27 -3.86
CA HIS A 324 38.33 -11.41 -3.91
C HIS A 324 38.21 -12.05 -2.52
N PHE A 325 37.06 -12.67 -2.28
CA PHE A 325 36.84 -13.55 -1.14
C PHE A 325 36.96 -15.02 -1.59
N ASP A 326 37.78 -15.78 -0.88
CA ASP A 326 37.86 -17.24 -1.04
C ASP A 326 36.86 -17.90 -0.08
N PHE A 327 35.78 -18.46 -0.62
CA PHE A 327 34.76 -19.15 0.17
C PHE A 327 35.26 -20.44 0.83
N ALA A 328 36.25 -21.13 0.25
CA ALA A 328 36.73 -22.41 0.77
C ALA A 328 37.59 -22.21 2.02
N ASN A 329 38.43 -21.17 2.02
CA ASN A 329 39.33 -20.85 3.13
C ASN A 329 38.79 -19.74 4.04
N SER A 330 37.71 -19.06 3.63
CA SER A 330 37.15 -17.89 4.32
C SER A 330 38.16 -16.76 4.49
N THR A 331 38.88 -16.42 3.42
CA THR A 331 39.93 -15.38 3.44
C THR A 331 39.67 -14.29 2.41
N TRP A 332 40.17 -13.09 2.69
CA TRP A 332 40.23 -11.98 1.73
C TRP A 332 41.66 -11.82 1.20
N GLU A 333 41.81 -11.49 -0.08
CA GLU A 333 43.14 -11.21 -0.66
C GLU A 333 43.81 -9.94 -0.09
N ASN A 334 43.02 -8.94 0.33
CA ASN A 334 43.55 -7.68 0.82
C ASN A 334 44.08 -7.76 2.26
N GLY A 335 45.35 -7.37 2.45
CA GLY A 335 46.00 -7.26 3.75
C GLY A 335 46.03 -5.86 4.37
N LEU A 336 45.56 -4.82 3.66
CA LEU A 336 45.66 -3.43 4.13
C LEU A 336 44.65 -3.12 5.24
N LYS A 337 45.14 -2.54 6.34
CA LYS A 337 44.33 -2.17 7.54
C LYS A 337 44.31 -0.67 7.85
N MET A 338 44.89 0.16 6.99
CA MET A 338 44.94 1.60 7.21
C MET A 338 43.62 2.24 6.77
N TYR A 339 42.94 2.91 7.69
CA TYR A 339 41.79 3.73 7.33
C TYR A 339 42.20 4.93 6.50
N LYS A 340 41.49 5.17 5.39
CA LYS A 340 41.63 6.38 4.58
C LYS A 340 40.27 7.05 4.44
N GLN A 341 40.24 8.39 4.46
CA GLN A 341 38.99 9.11 4.22
C GLN A 341 38.46 8.85 2.81
N PRO A 342 37.15 8.58 2.62
CA PRO A 342 36.63 8.15 1.33
C PRO A 342 36.48 9.27 0.29
N HIS A 343 36.72 8.91 -0.98
CA HIS A 343 36.64 9.82 -2.13
C HIS A 343 35.39 9.58 -3.00
N TYR A 344 34.73 8.42 -2.88
CA TYR A 344 33.70 7.95 -3.81
C TYR A 344 32.53 7.28 -3.07
N TRP A 345 31.97 7.97 -2.08
CA TRP A 345 30.73 7.57 -1.43
C TRP A 345 29.62 7.41 -2.47
N HIS A 346 28.81 6.36 -2.30
CA HIS A 346 27.65 6.06 -3.15
C HIS A 346 27.95 6.04 -4.66
N ASN A 347 29.13 5.56 -5.06
CA ASN A 347 29.37 5.25 -6.47
C ASN A 347 28.47 4.08 -6.89
N ASN A 348 28.00 4.11 -8.14
CA ASN A 348 27.30 2.98 -8.75
C ASN A 348 28.31 1.99 -9.31
N LYS A 349 27.88 0.74 -9.46
CA LYS A 349 28.74 -0.39 -9.85
C LYS A 349 27.99 -1.35 -10.78
N PHE A 350 28.70 -1.92 -11.74
CA PHE A 350 28.20 -3.01 -12.57
C PHE A 350 29.35 -3.81 -13.18
N TYR A 351 29.15 -5.10 -13.39
CA TYR A 351 30.11 -5.94 -14.10
C TYR A 351 29.81 -5.87 -15.60
N ASN A 352 30.83 -5.64 -16.43
CA ASN A 352 30.68 -5.59 -17.88
C ASN A 352 31.06 -6.95 -18.49
N PRO A 353 30.12 -7.69 -19.10
CA PRO A 353 30.42 -9.02 -19.65
C PRO A 353 31.26 -8.97 -20.94
N PHE A 354 31.38 -7.82 -21.63
CA PHE A 354 32.14 -7.73 -22.88
C PHE A 354 33.65 -7.78 -22.69
N ASP A 355 34.15 -7.32 -21.54
CA ASP A 355 35.57 -7.35 -21.18
C ASP A 355 35.83 -7.94 -19.79
N SER A 356 34.80 -8.53 -19.17
CA SER A 356 34.87 -9.28 -17.92
C SER A 356 35.53 -8.50 -16.78
N THR A 357 35.16 -7.22 -16.62
CA THR A 357 35.67 -6.38 -15.54
C THR A 357 34.61 -5.51 -14.90
N LEU A 358 34.92 -5.05 -13.69
CA LEU A 358 34.07 -4.16 -12.90
C LEU A 358 34.17 -2.72 -13.40
N TYR A 359 33.01 -2.13 -13.63
CA TYR A 359 32.83 -0.72 -13.94
C TYR A 359 32.11 0.00 -12.81
N THR A 360 32.39 1.29 -12.68
CA THR A 360 31.80 2.16 -11.67
C THR A 360 31.47 3.52 -12.26
N PHE A 361 30.52 4.21 -11.66
CA PHE A 361 30.11 5.56 -12.06
C PHE A 361 29.85 6.46 -10.85
N GLY A 362 30.24 7.72 -10.99
CA GLY A 362 29.86 8.80 -10.08
C GLY A 362 30.48 8.72 -8.68
N GLY A 363 29.75 9.26 -7.71
CA GLY A 363 30.10 9.26 -6.29
C GLY A 363 30.57 10.63 -5.77
N TYR A 364 30.71 10.72 -4.45
CA TYR A 364 31.00 11.97 -3.74
C TYR A 364 32.15 11.83 -2.75
N GLY A 365 32.85 12.93 -2.50
CA GLY A 365 33.85 13.03 -1.44
C GLY A 365 34.75 14.26 -1.63
N TYR A 366 35.21 14.83 -0.50
CA TYR A 366 35.99 16.07 -0.45
C TYR A 366 35.28 17.24 -1.14
N TYR A 367 33.97 17.41 -0.88
CA TYR A 367 33.14 18.48 -1.45
C TYR A 367 33.03 18.45 -2.98
N VAL A 368 33.33 17.30 -3.60
CA VAL A 368 33.30 17.12 -5.05
C VAL A 368 32.45 15.91 -5.44
N TYR A 369 31.36 16.17 -6.17
CA TYR A 369 30.60 15.18 -6.93
C TYR A 369 31.36 14.77 -8.19
N LYS A 370 31.16 13.53 -8.64
CA LYS A 370 31.93 12.92 -9.73
C LYS A 370 30.98 12.35 -10.79
N ASN A 371 31.42 12.25 -12.04
CA ASN A 371 30.67 11.69 -13.17
C ASN A 371 31.51 10.79 -14.09
N LYS A 372 32.73 10.42 -13.68
CA LYS A 372 33.58 9.59 -14.54
C LYS A 372 33.20 8.13 -14.40
N PHE A 373 33.12 7.45 -15.54
CA PHE A 373 33.18 6.00 -15.58
C PHE A 373 34.61 5.54 -15.31
N ARG A 374 34.75 4.50 -14.49
CA ARG A 374 36.04 3.85 -14.22
C ARG A 374 35.89 2.36 -14.35
N ARG A 375 36.95 1.70 -14.83
CA ARG A 375 37.05 0.24 -14.82
C ARG A 375 38.33 -0.22 -14.15
N TYR A 376 38.31 -1.42 -13.61
CA TYR A 376 39.53 -2.02 -13.07
C TYR A 376 40.34 -2.69 -14.17
N ASN A 377 41.64 -2.38 -14.25
CA ASN A 377 42.57 -3.01 -15.18
C ASN A 377 43.41 -4.04 -14.42
N ALA A 378 43.03 -5.31 -14.53
CA ALA A 378 43.70 -6.41 -13.83
C ALA A 378 45.21 -6.52 -14.16
N LYS A 379 45.62 -6.19 -15.40
CA LYS A 379 47.05 -6.24 -15.80
C LYS A 379 47.89 -5.15 -15.15
N LYS A 380 47.31 -3.97 -14.93
CA LYS A 380 47.98 -2.82 -14.29
C LYS A 380 47.76 -2.78 -12.77
N HIS A 381 46.89 -3.63 -12.24
CA HIS A 381 46.40 -3.58 -10.87
C HIS A 381 45.94 -2.17 -10.47
N ALA A 382 45.17 -1.50 -11.34
CA ALA A 382 44.78 -0.11 -11.13
C ALA A 382 43.44 0.24 -11.78
N TRP A 383 42.74 1.20 -11.18
CA TRP A 383 41.55 1.83 -11.74
C TRP A 383 41.90 2.82 -12.85
N GLU A 384 41.31 2.66 -14.03
CA GLU A 384 41.45 3.58 -15.16
C GLU A 384 40.14 4.28 -15.50
N SER A 385 40.22 5.53 -15.96
CA SER A 385 39.04 6.25 -16.45
C SER A 385 38.65 5.72 -17.83
N VAL A 386 37.35 5.55 -18.06
CA VAL A 386 36.80 5.12 -19.34
C VAL A 386 36.41 6.36 -20.13
N GLN A 387 36.91 6.45 -21.36
CA GLN A 387 36.49 7.51 -22.27
C GLN A 387 35.10 7.17 -22.83
N THR A 388 34.17 8.10 -22.69
CA THR A 388 32.80 7.96 -23.20
C THR A 388 32.56 8.87 -24.40
N ALA A 389 31.61 8.49 -25.25
CA ALA A 389 31.07 9.30 -26.34
C ALA A 389 29.60 9.66 -26.09
N GLY A 390 29.05 10.61 -26.85
CA GLY A 390 27.65 11.02 -26.75
C GLY A 390 27.40 12.10 -25.70
N ASP A 391 26.28 12.00 -24.97
CA ASP A 391 25.84 13.00 -24.01
C ASP A 391 26.70 12.98 -22.72
N SER A 392 26.76 14.11 -22.02
CA SER A 392 27.43 14.20 -20.71
C SER A 392 26.43 13.99 -19.58
N ILE A 393 26.85 13.26 -18.54
CA ILE A 393 26.11 13.14 -17.29
C ILE A 393 26.71 14.13 -16.28
N PRO A 394 25.92 15.07 -15.73
CA PRO A 394 26.38 15.94 -14.65
C PRO A 394 26.90 15.17 -13.42
N PRO A 395 27.94 15.65 -12.72
CA PRO A 395 28.47 15.04 -11.50
C PRO A 395 27.42 14.79 -10.41
N ARG A 396 27.41 13.57 -9.85
CA ARG A 396 26.38 13.13 -8.89
C ARG A 396 26.79 11.93 -8.02
N TYR A 397 26.10 11.79 -6.89
CA TYR A 397 26.01 10.57 -6.08
C TYR A 397 24.53 10.26 -5.79
N LEU A 398 24.24 9.20 -5.03
CA LEU A 398 22.86 8.77 -4.70
C LEU A 398 21.97 8.55 -5.95
N SER A 399 22.60 8.31 -7.10
CA SER A 399 21.96 7.86 -8.32
C SER A 399 21.72 6.35 -8.25
N ALA A 400 20.74 5.88 -9.01
CA ALA A 400 20.49 4.45 -9.19
C ALA A 400 21.10 3.98 -10.51
N LEU A 401 21.63 2.75 -10.53
CA LEU A 401 22.13 2.11 -11.75
C LEU A 401 21.58 0.69 -11.88
N GLY A 402 21.19 0.29 -13.08
CA GLY A 402 20.74 -1.08 -13.35
C GLY A 402 21.02 -1.51 -14.78
N LEU A 403 21.30 -2.80 -14.96
CA LEU A 403 21.51 -3.40 -16.27
C LEU A 403 20.21 -3.92 -16.86
N THR A 404 20.10 -3.92 -18.19
CA THR A 404 19.13 -4.74 -18.90
C THR A 404 19.39 -6.23 -18.62
N ALA A 405 18.36 -7.09 -18.73
CA ALA A 405 18.55 -8.53 -18.58
C ALA A 405 19.44 -9.09 -19.70
N SER A 406 19.42 -8.45 -20.88
CA SER A 406 20.36 -8.67 -21.98
C SER A 406 21.82 -8.28 -21.69
N GLN A 407 22.09 -7.56 -20.59
CA GLN A 407 23.41 -7.03 -20.20
C GLN A 407 24.12 -6.22 -21.30
N THR A 408 23.36 -5.51 -22.13
CA THR A 408 23.89 -4.68 -23.21
C THR A 408 23.92 -3.20 -22.86
N THR A 409 23.01 -2.78 -21.98
CA THR A 409 22.80 -1.37 -21.62
C THR A 409 22.71 -1.23 -20.10
N ALA A 410 23.39 -0.23 -19.55
CA ALA A 410 23.17 0.25 -18.18
C ALA A 410 22.29 1.49 -18.22
N TYR A 411 21.32 1.56 -17.33
CA TYR A 411 20.54 2.77 -17.09
C TYR A 411 21.01 3.44 -15.81
N ILE A 412 21.17 4.77 -15.85
CA ILE A 412 21.57 5.61 -14.72
C ILE A 412 20.46 6.62 -14.50
N PHE A 413 19.89 6.63 -13.30
CA PHE A 413 18.72 7.41 -12.97
C PHE A 413 18.94 8.31 -11.76
N GLY A 414 18.61 9.58 -11.93
CA GLY A 414 18.55 10.59 -10.89
C GLY A 414 19.88 10.82 -10.16
N GLY A 415 19.80 11.11 -8.86
CA GLY A 415 20.94 11.39 -7.98
C GLY A 415 20.94 12.83 -7.48
N TYR A 416 22.01 13.24 -6.81
CA TYR A 416 22.20 14.59 -6.31
C TYR A 416 23.63 15.07 -6.59
N GLY A 417 23.76 16.33 -6.98
CA GLY A 417 25.06 16.93 -7.26
C GLY A 417 24.91 18.27 -7.95
N SER A 418 25.96 18.77 -8.60
CA SER A 418 25.96 20.06 -9.30
C SER A 418 26.58 19.93 -10.68
N GLU A 419 26.20 20.81 -11.61
CA GLU A 419 26.72 20.83 -12.99
C GLU A 419 28.26 20.92 -13.03
N SER A 420 28.84 21.67 -12.10
CA SER A 420 30.30 21.83 -11.98
C SER A 420 30.98 20.70 -11.20
N GLY A 421 30.19 19.90 -10.47
CA GLY A 421 30.66 18.92 -9.49
C GLY A 421 31.14 19.50 -8.17
N LYS A 422 31.18 20.82 -8.01
CA LYS A 422 31.57 21.49 -6.76
C LYS A 422 30.37 21.64 -5.83
N GLN A 423 30.51 21.23 -4.58
CA GLN A 423 29.44 21.34 -3.58
C GLN A 423 29.15 22.79 -3.19
N GLU A 424 30.15 23.66 -3.20
CA GLU A 424 29.99 25.07 -2.83
C GLU A 424 29.18 25.89 -3.84
N LEU A 425 28.84 25.32 -4.99
CA LEU A 425 27.97 25.96 -5.99
C LEU A 425 26.50 25.56 -5.74
N PHE A 426 25.70 25.41 -6.79
CA PHE A 426 24.29 25.06 -6.70
C PHE A 426 24.09 23.54 -6.90
N PRO A 427 24.09 22.73 -5.81
CA PRO A 427 23.71 21.32 -5.90
C PRO A 427 22.18 21.18 -5.95
N GLN A 428 21.71 20.17 -6.67
CA GLN A 428 20.31 19.86 -6.88
C GLN A 428 20.09 18.36 -7.05
N SER A 429 18.87 17.91 -6.78
CA SER A 429 18.44 16.55 -7.17
C SER A 429 18.24 16.49 -8.69
N TYR A 430 18.79 15.46 -9.32
CA TYR A 430 18.56 15.13 -10.72
C TYR A 430 17.40 14.14 -10.85
N TYR A 431 16.62 14.31 -11.91
CA TYR A 431 15.46 13.46 -12.26
C TYR A 431 15.49 13.12 -13.76
N ASP A 432 16.66 12.71 -14.22
CA ASP A 432 16.98 12.35 -15.59
C ASP A 432 17.37 10.87 -15.67
N LEU A 433 17.14 10.31 -16.85
CA LEU A 433 17.53 8.94 -17.18
C LEU A 433 18.55 8.99 -18.31
N TYR A 434 19.66 8.28 -18.12
CA TYR A 434 20.66 8.05 -19.15
C TYR A 434 20.79 6.55 -19.43
N SER A 435 21.05 6.22 -20.69
CA SER A 435 21.50 4.90 -21.11
C SER A 435 22.99 4.94 -21.42
N TYR A 436 23.72 3.91 -21.00
CA TYR A 436 25.12 3.68 -21.30
C TYR A 436 25.25 2.34 -22.02
N ASP A 437 25.75 2.34 -23.26
CA ASP A 437 26.00 1.13 -24.03
C ASP A 437 27.32 0.48 -23.56
N LEU A 438 27.24 -0.77 -23.10
CA LEU A 438 28.36 -1.45 -22.45
C LEU A 438 29.50 -1.81 -23.39
N LYS A 439 29.26 -1.85 -24.71
CA LYS A 439 30.26 -2.25 -25.71
C LYS A 439 30.95 -1.05 -26.34
N THR A 440 30.20 -0.01 -26.66
CA THR A 440 30.68 1.20 -27.35
C THR A 440 31.04 2.33 -26.38
N HIS A 441 30.63 2.21 -25.11
CA HIS A 441 30.78 3.24 -24.08
C HIS A 441 30.11 4.57 -24.45
N THR A 442 29.02 4.49 -25.22
CA THR A 442 28.23 5.65 -25.64
C THR A 442 27.18 5.94 -24.59
N VAL A 443 27.14 7.19 -24.13
CA VAL A 443 26.11 7.72 -23.23
C VAL A 443 25.05 8.44 -24.07
N LYS A 444 23.78 8.18 -23.75
CA LYS A 444 22.64 8.89 -24.32
C LYS A 444 21.67 9.29 -23.22
N LYS A 445 21.28 10.57 -23.19
CA LYS A 445 20.18 11.05 -22.36
C LYS A 445 18.88 10.54 -22.94
N VAL A 446 18.10 9.83 -22.13
CA VAL A 446 16.83 9.24 -22.55
C VAL A 446 15.72 10.26 -22.36
N TRP A 447 15.61 10.80 -21.15
CA TRP A 447 14.66 11.86 -20.81
C TRP A 447 15.08 12.56 -19.51
N GLU A 448 14.43 13.68 -19.22
CA GLU A 448 14.53 14.43 -17.97
C GLU A 448 13.15 14.95 -17.60
N PHE A 449 12.78 14.77 -16.33
CA PHE A 449 11.56 15.33 -15.78
C PHE A 449 11.85 16.73 -15.24
N LYS A 450 10.99 17.71 -15.52
CA LYS A 450 11.20 19.11 -15.09
C LYS A 450 10.24 19.57 -13.99
N GLU A 451 9.16 18.83 -13.75
CA GLU A 451 8.21 19.15 -12.69
C GLU A 451 8.60 18.37 -11.44
N HIS A 452 9.04 19.05 -10.39
CA HIS A 452 9.38 18.42 -9.12
C HIS A 452 8.32 18.82 -8.09
N GLY A 453 7.96 17.89 -7.20
CA GLY A 453 7.27 18.27 -5.97
C GLY A 453 8.20 19.06 -5.06
N ASP A 454 7.65 19.65 -4.00
CA ASP A 454 8.42 20.46 -3.04
C ASP A 454 9.49 19.65 -2.27
N GLU A 455 9.40 18.32 -2.28
CA GLU A 455 10.32 17.41 -1.57
C GLU A 455 11.43 16.87 -2.50
N GLU A 456 12.69 17.21 -2.19
CA GLU A 456 13.84 16.67 -2.93
C GLU A 456 14.11 15.20 -2.59
N ILE A 457 14.20 14.38 -3.62
CA ILE A 457 14.32 12.93 -3.51
C ILE A 457 15.68 12.44 -4.00
N ALA A 458 16.18 11.39 -3.36
CA ALA A 458 17.31 10.57 -3.78
C ALA A 458 16.88 9.10 -3.96
N PHE A 459 17.77 8.26 -4.49
CA PHE A 459 17.43 6.90 -4.92
C PHE A 459 18.38 5.84 -4.33
N SER A 460 17.92 4.58 -4.34
CA SER A 460 18.77 3.42 -4.02
C SER A 460 19.96 3.31 -4.97
N ASN A 461 21.03 2.63 -4.53
CA ASN A 461 22.23 2.48 -5.37
C ASN A 461 21.94 1.69 -6.66
N SER A 462 21.02 0.74 -6.63
CA SER A 462 20.56 0.00 -7.81
C SER A 462 19.10 0.31 -8.19
N LEU A 463 18.79 0.09 -9.47
CA LEU A 463 17.44 -0.02 -10.02
C LEU A 463 17.31 -1.37 -10.75
N ILE A 464 16.06 -1.85 -10.90
CA ILE A 464 15.76 -3.12 -11.56
C ILE A 464 15.04 -2.84 -12.88
N VAL A 465 15.69 -3.15 -14.01
CA VAL A 465 15.10 -2.99 -15.35
C VAL A 465 14.22 -4.19 -15.68
N ASN A 466 13.02 -3.90 -16.17
CA ASN A 466 12.11 -4.87 -16.78
C ASN A 466 11.97 -4.54 -18.27
N GLU A 467 12.69 -5.29 -19.10
CA GLU A 467 12.69 -5.11 -20.56
C GLU A 467 11.33 -5.45 -21.19
N ALA A 468 10.61 -6.45 -20.66
CA ALA A 468 9.35 -6.88 -21.28
C ALA A 468 8.27 -5.80 -21.18
N ASP A 469 8.22 -5.10 -20.05
CA ASP A 469 7.28 -4.00 -19.81
C ASP A 469 7.88 -2.62 -20.14
N SER A 470 9.11 -2.57 -20.67
CA SER A 470 9.85 -1.34 -20.96
C SER A 470 9.84 -0.34 -19.79
N CYS A 471 10.17 -0.82 -18.59
CA CYS A 471 10.13 -0.03 -17.36
C CYS A 471 11.27 -0.37 -16.41
N PHE A 472 11.41 0.37 -15.30
CA PHE A 472 12.31 0.00 -14.21
C PHE A 472 11.71 0.33 -12.85
N TYR A 473 12.18 -0.38 -11.83
CA TYR A 473 11.81 -0.20 -10.43
C TYR A 473 12.99 0.37 -9.63
N VAL A 474 12.73 1.31 -8.74
CA VAL A 474 13.75 1.96 -7.92
C VAL A 474 13.17 2.36 -6.56
N LEU A 475 13.97 2.33 -5.50
CA LEU A 475 13.57 2.92 -4.21
C LEU A 475 13.93 4.40 -4.20
N SER A 476 13.05 5.19 -3.60
CA SER A 476 13.19 6.63 -3.48
C SER A 476 12.98 7.07 -2.04
N PHE A 477 13.70 8.10 -1.59
CA PHE A 477 13.56 8.64 -0.24
C PHE A 477 13.80 10.15 -0.21
N PRO A 478 13.20 10.88 0.74
CA PRO A 478 13.48 12.30 0.92
C PRO A 478 14.89 12.50 1.48
N LYS A 479 15.74 13.24 0.76
CA LYS A 479 17.13 13.44 1.19
C LYS A 479 17.27 14.43 2.34
N ASN A 480 16.30 15.35 2.49
CA ASN A 480 16.36 16.43 3.48
C ASN A 480 15.75 16.03 4.84
N LYS A 481 15.42 14.74 5.04
CA LYS A 481 14.79 14.23 6.27
C LYS A 481 15.64 13.13 6.88
N TYR A 482 16.02 13.30 8.15
CA TYR A 482 16.69 12.24 8.90
C TYR A 482 15.77 11.04 9.11
N HIS A 483 14.53 11.27 9.57
CA HIS A 483 13.50 10.23 9.69
C HIS A 483 12.58 10.26 8.46
N GLY A 484 12.83 9.35 7.52
CA GLY A 484 12.06 9.23 6.30
C GLY A 484 11.56 7.81 6.06
N SER A 485 11.13 7.57 4.83
CA SER A 485 10.69 6.26 4.36
C SER A 485 11.16 6.05 2.92
N LEU A 486 11.68 4.86 2.63
CA LEU A 486 11.89 4.39 1.26
C LEU A 486 10.55 4.02 0.62
N ARG A 487 10.31 4.52 -0.59
CA ARG A 487 9.13 4.18 -1.39
C ARG A 487 9.56 3.59 -2.71
N LEU A 488 8.93 2.48 -3.09
CA LEU A 488 9.12 1.87 -4.40
C LEU A 488 8.43 2.72 -5.47
N ARG A 489 9.10 2.92 -6.60
CA ARG A 489 8.54 3.58 -7.79
C ARG A 489 8.86 2.78 -9.03
N LYS A 490 7.90 2.75 -9.94
CA LYS A 490 8.05 2.20 -11.29
C LYS A 490 8.06 3.35 -12.29
N TYR A 491 9.09 3.46 -13.12
CA TYR A 491 9.18 4.44 -14.20
C TYR A 491 9.17 3.73 -15.56
N LEU A 492 8.65 4.39 -16.59
CA LEU A 492 8.80 3.91 -17.96
C LEU A 492 10.21 4.21 -18.48
N LEU A 493 10.74 3.36 -19.36
CA LEU A 493 12.01 3.64 -20.03
C LEU A 493 11.85 4.73 -21.10
N SER A 494 10.67 4.81 -21.73
CA SER A 494 10.39 5.74 -22.82
C SER A 494 9.97 7.14 -22.38
N ASP A 495 9.49 7.32 -21.15
CA ASP A 495 9.05 8.62 -20.63
C ASP A 495 9.20 8.71 -19.11
N ALA A 496 9.15 9.95 -18.61
CA ALA A 496 9.39 10.26 -17.20
C ALA A 496 8.21 9.95 -16.25
N ARG A 497 7.12 9.34 -16.74
CA ARG A 497 5.97 9.03 -15.88
C ARG A 497 6.31 7.89 -14.94
N TYR A 498 5.79 7.98 -13.72
CA TYR A 498 5.98 6.95 -12.73
C TYR A 498 4.69 6.58 -12.01
N THR A 499 4.68 5.35 -11.52
CA THR A 499 3.70 4.84 -10.59
C THR A 499 4.36 4.70 -9.22
N GLY A 500 3.79 5.34 -8.21
CA GLY A 500 4.19 5.15 -6.81
C GLY A 500 3.43 3.98 -6.19
N PHE A 501 4.12 3.20 -5.36
CA PHE A 501 3.50 2.16 -4.54
C PHE A 501 3.21 2.72 -3.14
N ALA A 502 2.10 2.27 -2.54
CA ALA A 502 1.57 2.87 -1.32
C ALA A 502 2.39 2.53 -0.07
N ASP A 503 2.96 1.33 -0.02
CA ASP A 503 3.73 0.87 1.12
C ASP A 503 5.16 1.41 1.13
N SER A 504 5.79 1.41 2.31
CA SER A 504 7.08 2.04 2.52
C SER A 504 7.92 1.34 3.59
N ILE A 505 9.24 1.50 3.50
CA ILE A 505 10.18 0.98 4.48
C ILE A 505 10.71 2.16 5.32
N PRO A 506 10.63 2.13 6.66
CA PRO A 506 11.26 3.14 7.50
C PRO A 506 12.75 3.28 7.18
N PHE A 507 13.24 4.50 7.00
CA PHE A 507 14.63 4.74 6.61
C PHE A 507 15.20 5.97 7.30
N GLN A 508 16.25 5.75 8.09
CA GLN A 508 17.02 6.82 8.70
C GLN A 508 18.13 7.25 7.73
N PHE A 509 17.99 8.43 7.15
CA PHE A 509 18.97 8.96 6.19
C PHE A 509 19.92 9.96 6.86
N HIS A 510 21.18 9.58 6.98
CA HIS A 510 22.27 10.41 7.51
C HIS A 510 23.41 10.47 6.51
N ASP A 511 23.15 11.15 5.39
CA ASP A 511 24.09 11.35 4.28
C ASP A 511 24.87 10.06 3.95
N GLU A 512 26.20 10.10 3.97
CA GLU A 512 27.04 8.98 3.55
C GLU A 512 27.06 7.79 4.52
N TYR A 513 26.49 7.95 5.71
CA TYR A 513 26.39 6.88 6.72
C TYR A 513 25.12 6.04 6.61
N SER A 514 24.24 6.37 5.68
CA SER A 514 23.04 5.60 5.37
C SER A 514 23.10 5.05 3.95
N PHE A 515 22.88 3.75 3.81
CA PHE A 515 22.91 3.06 2.53
C PHE A 515 21.61 2.31 2.28
N CYS A 516 21.12 2.35 1.05
CA CYS A 516 20.05 1.47 0.60
C CYS A 516 20.30 0.93 -0.81
N ASP A 517 19.90 -0.32 -1.04
CA ASP A 517 20.03 -1.01 -2.32
C ASP A 517 18.79 -1.84 -2.62
N LEU A 518 18.61 -2.17 -3.90
CA LEU A 518 17.46 -2.92 -4.41
C LEU A 518 17.94 -4.02 -5.34
N PHE A 519 17.54 -5.27 -5.07
CA PHE A 519 17.87 -6.43 -5.87
C PHE A 519 16.62 -7.17 -6.34
N LEU A 520 16.73 -7.94 -7.43
CA LEU A 520 15.69 -8.88 -7.86
C LEU A 520 16.19 -10.31 -7.63
N SER A 521 15.51 -11.05 -6.77
CA SER A 521 15.75 -12.47 -6.53
C SER A 521 15.05 -13.31 -7.59
N LYS A 522 15.81 -13.99 -8.46
CA LYS A 522 15.23 -14.99 -9.38
C LYS A 522 14.81 -16.25 -8.62
N ALA A 523 15.47 -16.56 -7.51
CA ALA A 523 15.16 -17.71 -6.65
C ALA A 523 13.76 -17.60 -6.00
N THR A 524 13.39 -16.41 -5.53
CA THR A 524 12.11 -16.20 -4.83
C THR A 524 11.08 -15.39 -5.63
N GLN A 525 11.49 -14.77 -6.75
CA GLN A 525 10.67 -13.84 -7.53
C GLN A 525 10.19 -12.67 -6.67
N GLU A 526 11.10 -12.10 -5.88
CA GLU A 526 10.86 -10.97 -5.00
C GLU A 526 11.88 -9.86 -5.26
N LEU A 527 11.46 -8.61 -5.09
CA LEU A 527 12.38 -7.49 -4.92
C LEU A 527 12.90 -7.51 -3.48
N ILE A 528 14.21 -7.42 -3.31
CA ILE A 528 14.88 -7.41 -2.01
C ILE A 528 15.44 -6.02 -1.77
N ALA A 529 14.95 -5.34 -0.73
CA ALA A 529 15.46 -4.06 -0.29
C ALA A 529 16.38 -4.26 0.91
N VAL A 530 17.58 -3.68 0.84
CA VAL A 530 18.57 -3.72 1.92
C VAL A 530 18.82 -2.30 2.39
N THR A 531 18.77 -2.08 3.70
CA THR A 531 19.15 -0.81 4.31
C THR A 531 20.24 -1.03 5.33
N ALA A 532 21.20 -0.11 5.40
CA ALA A 532 22.23 -0.11 6.43
C ALA A 532 22.36 1.32 6.98
N HIS A 533 22.30 1.46 8.30
CA HIS A 533 22.49 2.75 8.96
C HIS A 533 23.49 2.60 10.09
N LYS A 534 24.32 3.63 10.28
CA LYS A 534 25.31 3.65 11.36
C LYS A 534 24.63 3.95 12.69
N ASN A 535 24.96 3.17 13.72
CA ASN A 535 24.44 3.41 15.06
C ASN A 535 25.03 4.70 15.66
N ALA A 536 24.29 5.31 16.59
CA ALA A 536 24.75 6.48 17.32
C ALA A 536 25.97 6.14 18.20
N LYS A 537 26.90 7.10 18.35
CA LYS A 537 28.07 6.95 19.21
C LYS A 537 27.65 6.57 20.65
N PRO A 538 28.42 5.70 21.35
CA PRO A 538 29.75 5.18 20.99
C PRO A 538 29.74 3.95 20.07
N ASP A 539 28.56 3.45 19.69
CA ASP A 539 28.45 2.28 18.81
C ASP A 539 28.87 2.67 17.38
N THR A 540 29.93 2.02 16.85
CA THR A 540 30.38 2.23 15.48
C THR A 540 29.87 1.15 14.51
N ALA A 541 29.03 0.23 15.01
CA ALA A 541 28.35 -0.77 14.21
C ALA A 541 27.33 -0.13 13.27
N TYR A 542 26.95 -0.89 12.25
CA TYR A 542 25.77 -0.58 11.45
C TYR A 542 24.68 -1.60 11.76
N THR A 543 23.44 -1.16 11.67
CA THR A 543 22.28 -2.05 11.71
C THR A 543 21.76 -2.21 10.29
N VAL A 544 21.60 -3.47 9.88
CA VAL A 544 21.14 -3.85 8.56
C VAL A 544 19.75 -4.45 8.64
N HIS A 545 18.84 -3.97 7.80
CA HIS A 545 17.51 -4.55 7.64
C HIS A 545 17.33 -5.05 6.21
N VAL A 546 16.68 -6.20 6.08
CA VAL A 546 16.33 -6.82 4.80
C VAL A 546 14.81 -6.93 4.71
N TYR A 547 14.25 -6.42 3.61
CA TYR A 547 12.83 -6.48 3.31
C TYR A 547 12.62 -7.14 1.95
N SER A 548 11.46 -7.76 1.73
CA SER A 548 11.05 -8.16 0.39
C SER A 548 9.60 -7.85 0.06
N ILE A 549 9.32 -7.74 -1.24
CA ILE A 549 7.99 -7.62 -1.82
C ILE A 549 7.94 -8.49 -3.08
N SER A 550 6.83 -9.17 -3.32
CA SER A 550 6.70 -10.07 -4.48
C SER A 550 6.75 -9.31 -5.80
N TYR A 551 7.41 -9.91 -6.80
CA TYR A 551 7.62 -9.32 -8.12
C TYR A 551 6.69 -9.97 -9.17
N PRO A 552 6.03 -9.19 -10.04
CA PRO A 552 6.00 -7.73 -10.05
C PRO A 552 5.15 -7.17 -8.89
N PRO A 553 5.53 -6.01 -8.31
CA PRO A 553 4.70 -5.35 -7.31
C PRO A 553 3.41 -4.81 -7.93
N LEU A 554 2.34 -4.77 -7.14
CA LEU A 554 1.02 -4.26 -7.52
C LEU A 554 0.66 -3.01 -6.73
N ARG A 555 -0.26 -2.19 -7.24
CA ARG A 555 -0.82 -1.11 -6.42
C ARG A 555 -1.90 -1.67 -5.52
N LYS A 556 -2.09 -1.04 -4.36
CA LYS A 556 -3.15 -1.42 -3.41
C LYS A 556 -4.55 -1.40 -4.06
N GLU A 557 -4.80 -0.43 -4.95
CA GLU A 557 -6.05 -0.33 -5.72
C GLU A 557 -6.26 -1.45 -6.73
N ASP A 558 -5.20 -2.14 -7.17
CA ASP A 558 -5.30 -3.28 -8.09
C ASP A 558 -5.71 -4.57 -7.35
N VAL A 559 -5.72 -4.55 -6.01
CA VAL A 559 -5.96 -5.72 -5.14
C VAL A 559 -7.22 -5.52 -4.27
N VAL A 560 -7.52 -4.31 -3.83
CA VAL A 560 -8.68 -4.06 -2.96
C VAL A 560 -9.98 -4.03 -3.77
N GLN A 561 -11.01 -4.75 -3.30
CA GLN A 561 -12.39 -4.59 -3.77
C GLN A 561 -13.09 -3.51 -2.95
N ALA A 562 -13.81 -2.60 -3.60
CA ALA A 562 -14.74 -1.73 -2.89
C ALA A 562 -15.95 -2.54 -2.39
N ALA A 563 -16.37 -2.31 -1.14
CA ALA A 563 -17.60 -2.88 -0.61
C ALA A 563 -18.77 -2.57 -1.55
N GLY A 564 -19.60 -3.57 -1.86
CA GLY A 564 -20.48 -3.62 -3.02
C GLY A 564 -21.35 -2.39 -3.25
N SER A 565 -20.81 -1.36 -3.89
CA SER A 565 -21.63 -0.34 -4.54
C SER A 565 -22.10 -0.97 -5.84
N ARG A 566 -23.40 -1.28 -5.93
CA ARG A 566 -24.05 -1.64 -7.19
C ARG A 566 -23.76 -0.54 -8.22
N GLN A 567 -22.71 -0.69 -9.02
CA GLN A 567 -22.69 -0.09 -10.33
C GLN A 567 -23.61 -0.95 -11.17
N HIS A 568 -24.92 -0.70 -11.05
CA HIS A 568 -25.79 -1.00 -12.17
C HIS A 568 -25.20 -0.22 -13.35
N ALA A 569 -24.54 -0.94 -14.26
CA ALA A 569 -24.42 -0.52 -15.64
C ALA A 569 -25.86 -0.45 -16.16
N GLY A 570 -26.58 0.62 -15.77
CA GLY A 570 -27.88 0.94 -16.31
C GLY A 570 -27.72 0.91 -17.82
N ASN A 571 -28.71 0.36 -18.51
CA ASN A 571 -28.76 0.35 -19.95
C ASN A 571 -28.93 1.79 -20.49
N TYR A 572 -27.97 2.68 -20.22
CA TYR A 572 -27.91 4.06 -20.68
C TYR A 572 -27.87 4.13 -22.21
N TRP A 573 -27.50 3.03 -22.87
CA TRP A 573 -27.64 2.87 -24.32
C TRP A 573 -29.10 2.85 -24.78
N ILE A 574 -30.05 2.34 -23.98
CA ILE A 574 -31.50 2.40 -24.28
C ILE A 574 -32.01 3.84 -24.16
N ILE A 575 -31.54 4.59 -23.15
CA ILE A 575 -31.84 6.02 -23.00
C ILE A 575 -31.21 6.83 -24.15
N GLY A 576 -30.00 6.46 -24.58
CA GLY A 576 -29.34 7.03 -25.76
C GLY A 576 -30.11 6.78 -27.05
N ILE A 577 -30.60 5.56 -27.28
CA ILE A 577 -31.41 5.22 -28.46
C ILE A 577 -32.77 5.93 -28.41
N ALA A 578 -33.43 5.98 -27.24
CA ALA A 578 -34.68 6.73 -27.06
C ALA A 578 -34.47 8.23 -27.29
N GLY A 579 -33.34 8.79 -26.87
CA GLY A 579 -32.95 10.17 -27.13
C GLY A 579 -32.72 10.45 -28.61
N ILE A 580 -32.04 9.56 -29.33
CA ILE A 580 -31.82 9.69 -30.79
C ILE A 580 -33.14 9.58 -31.56
N LEU A 581 -34.01 8.64 -31.19
CA LEU A 581 -35.36 8.52 -31.78
C LEU A 581 -36.22 9.76 -31.47
N GLY A 582 -36.12 10.31 -30.26
CA GLY A 582 -36.80 11.53 -29.87
C GLY A 582 -36.32 12.77 -30.65
N ILE A 583 -35.01 12.89 -30.89
CA ILE A 583 -34.43 13.97 -31.69
C ILE A 583 -34.82 13.82 -33.17
N ALA A 584 -34.82 12.60 -33.71
CA ALA A 584 -35.27 12.34 -35.07
C ALA A 584 -36.77 12.68 -35.26
N LEU A 585 -37.60 12.37 -34.26
CA LEU A 585 -39.03 12.70 -34.26
C LEU A 585 -39.24 14.23 -34.13
N ALA A 586 -38.48 14.90 -33.26
CA ALA A 586 -38.51 16.36 -33.10
C ALA A 586 -38.06 17.08 -34.38
N TYR A 587 -37.04 16.57 -35.07
CA TYR A 587 -36.57 17.11 -36.35
C TYR A 587 -37.61 16.94 -37.47
N GLN A 588 -38.34 15.81 -37.50
CA GLN A 588 -39.46 15.60 -38.44
C GLN A 588 -40.67 16.50 -38.13
N LEU A 589 -40.92 16.81 -36.86
CA LEU A 589 -42.02 17.70 -36.45
C LEU A 589 -41.67 19.18 -36.66
N LEU A 590 -40.41 19.58 -36.46
CA LEU A 590 -39.92 20.96 -36.65
C LEU A 590 -39.66 21.31 -38.13
N SER A 591 -39.33 20.33 -38.98
CA SER A 591 -39.21 20.55 -40.44
C SER A 591 -40.56 20.74 -41.15
N LYS A 592 -41.69 20.40 -40.49
CA LYS A 592 -43.05 20.64 -41.02
C LYS A 592 -43.69 21.94 -40.53
N ARG A 593 -43.01 22.75 -39.72
CA ARG A 593 -43.55 24.03 -39.22
C ARG A 593 -42.52 25.16 -39.37
N ARG A 594 -42.36 25.66 -40.59
CA ARG A 594 -41.76 26.97 -40.85
C ARG A 594 -42.68 27.81 -41.74
N VAL A 595 -43.56 28.58 -41.10
CA VAL A 595 -44.15 29.82 -41.64
C VAL A 595 -44.42 30.77 -40.46
N GLY A 596 -43.95 32.02 -40.58
CA GLY A 596 -44.51 33.19 -39.89
C GLY A 596 -43.82 33.71 -38.63
N GLN A 597 -43.22 34.91 -38.71
CA GLN A 597 -42.65 35.78 -37.64
C GLN A 597 -43.75 36.40 -36.72
N PRO A 598 -43.55 37.43 -35.84
CA PRO A 598 -42.35 38.18 -35.36
C PRO A 598 -42.30 38.54 -33.83
N HIS A 599 -41.14 39.11 -33.44
CA HIS A 599 -40.73 39.99 -32.30
C HIS A 599 -41.68 40.42 -31.16
N ALA A 600 -41.15 40.43 -29.93
CA ALA A 600 -41.46 41.43 -28.90
C ALA A 600 -40.26 41.71 -27.97
N VAL A 601 -40.14 43.00 -27.62
CA VAL A 601 -39.11 43.72 -26.86
C VAL A 601 -39.29 43.55 -25.35
N PHE A 602 -38.20 43.54 -24.57
CA PHE A 602 -38.26 43.74 -23.10
C PHE A 602 -37.34 44.90 -22.69
N THR A 603 -37.97 45.99 -22.26
CA THR A 603 -37.41 47.09 -21.46
C THR A 603 -37.57 46.78 -19.98
N GLY A 604 -36.58 47.15 -19.16
CA GLY A 604 -36.46 46.75 -17.75
C GLY A 604 -37.24 47.60 -16.74
N ASP A 605 -37.12 47.23 -15.46
CA ASP A 605 -36.75 48.16 -14.39
C ASP A 605 -36.46 47.44 -13.05
N LYS A 606 -35.43 47.97 -12.37
CA LYS A 606 -35.23 48.18 -10.91
C LYS A 606 -35.35 47.03 -9.90
N ILE A 607 -34.18 46.75 -9.32
CA ILE A 607 -33.98 46.07 -8.04
C ILE A 607 -34.35 47.03 -6.90
N THR A 608 -35.27 46.61 -6.03
CA THR A 608 -35.57 47.24 -4.74
C THR A 608 -35.00 46.35 -3.63
N LEU A 609 -34.16 46.92 -2.76
CA LEU A 609 -33.63 46.25 -1.57
C LEU A 609 -34.69 46.25 -0.45
N GLN A 610 -34.89 45.10 0.19
CA GLN A 610 -35.56 44.98 1.50
C GLN A 610 -34.67 44.21 2.49
N PRO A 611 -34.82 44.47 3.80
CA PRO A 611 -33.77 44.29 4.80
C PRO A 611 -33.67 42.87 5.35
N LEU A 612 -32.45 42.47 5.69
CA LEU A 612 -32.13 41.24 6.42
C LEU A 612 -32.80 41.26 7.81
N SER A 613 -33.73 40.33 8.01
CA SER A 613 -34.12 39.86 9.34
C SER A 613 -33.14 38.75 9.78
N ASP A 614 -32.56 38.91 10.96
CA ASP A 614 -31.63 37.94 11.57
C ASP A 614 -32.20 36.51 11.61
N PRO A 615 -31.43 35.47 11.22
CA PRO A 615 -31.83 34.09 11.43
C PRO A 615 -31.53 33.64 12.87
N ASP A 616 -32.57 33.08 13.48
CA ASP A 616 -32.59 32.35 14.74
C ASP A 616 -31.40 31.36 14.90
N PRO A 617 -30.57 31.47 15.97
CA PRO A 617 -29.41 30.60 16.20
C PRO A 617 -29.75 29.11 16.34
N ILE A 618 -31.01 28.78 16.68
CA ILE A 618 -31.42 27.40 17.02
C ILE A 618 -31.73 26.60 15.75
N GLY A 619 -32.21 27.24 14.68
CA GLY A 619 -32.50 26.57 13.40
C GLY A 619 -31.26 26.01 12.68
N HIS A 620 -30.11 26.66 12.85
CA HIS A 620 -28.83 26.22 12.26
C HIS A 620 -28.26 24.94 12.91
N LEU A 621 -28.60 24.65 14.17
CA LEU A 621 -28.18 23.42 14.83
C LEU A 621 -28.98 22.23 14.29
N VAL A 622 -30.28 22.36 14.01
CA VAL A 622 -31.16 21.23 13.66
C VAL A 622 -30.80 20.58 12.31
N LYS A 623 -30.47 21.34 11.26
CA LYS A 623 -30.03 20.77 9.96
C LYS A 623 -28.62 20.19 10.00
N GLY A 624 -27.70 20.80 10.75
CA GLY A 624 -26.39 20.19 11.03
C GLY A 624 -26.54 18.87 11.78
N THR A 625 -27.50 18.80 12.70
CA THR A 625 -27.83 17.59 13.46
C THR A 625 -28.40 16.47 12.57
N GLU A 626 -29.16 16.78 11.51
CA GLU A 626 -29.61 15.77 10.53
C GLU A 626 -28.45 15.18 9.70
N ILE A 627 -27.44 15.99 9.34
CA ILE A 627 -26.24 15.52 8.63
C ILE A 627 -25.30 14.77 9.57
N ILE A 628 -25.23 15.16 10.85
CA ILE A 628 -24.41 14.50 11.87
C ILE A 628 -25.03 13.19 12.34
N ASN A 629 -26.36 13.10 12.35
CA ASN A 629 -27.09 11.84 12.52
C ASN A 629 -26.94 10.91 11.30
N ALA A 630 -26.41 11.40 10.17
CA ALA A 630 -26.16 10.62 8.95
C ALA A 630 -24.74 10.03 8.87
N LEU A 631 -23.92 10.14 9.92
CA LEU A 631 -22.66 9.41 10.08
C LEU A 631 -22.82 8.50 11.32
N PRO A 632 -22.94 7.15 11.25
CA PRO A 632 -22.38 6.23 10.24
C PRO A 632 -23.35 5.12 9.70
N GLU A 633 -22.84 4.40 8.67
CA GLU A 633 -23.23 3.11 8.05
C GLU A 633 -24.11 3.08 6.78
N ASP A 634 -25.20 3.82 6.62
CA ASP A 634 -26.16 3.53 5.52
C ASP A 634 -26.44 4.66 4.50
N ARG A 635 -25.70 5.78 4.53
CA ARG A 635 -25.86 6.83 3.50
C ARG A 635 -24.54 7.30 2.89
N LYS A 636 -24.62 7.66 1.61
CA LYS A 636 -23.52 8.21 0.82
C LYS A 636 -23.10 9.55 1.43
N ILE A 637 -21.83 9.67 1.83
CA ILE A 637 -21.19 10.92 2.24
C ILE A 637 -21.13 11.82 1.00
N VAL A 638 -21.82 12.96 1.02
CA VAL A 638 -21.83 13.94 -0.09
C VAL A 638 -21.53 15.34 0.47
N SER A 639 -20.98 16.23 -0.35
CA SER A 639 -20.74 17.64 -0.01
C SER A 639 -20.07 17.82 1.36
N THR A 640 -18.98 17.10 1.62
CA THR A 640 -18.42 16.93 2.97
C THR A 640 -16.95 17.26 2.99
N VAL A 641 -16.52 18.03 3.98
CA VAL A 641 -15.13 18.43 4.24
C VAL A 641 -14.73 17.98 5.64
N PHE A 642 -13.70 17.16 5.71
CA PHE A 642 -13.08 16.73 6.96
C PHE A 642 -11.70 17.36 7.13
N LEU A 643 -11.52 18.06 8.24
CA LEU A 643 -10.27 18.65 8.71
C LEU A 643 -9.76 17.95 9.97
N PHE A 644 -10.59 17.26 10.75
CA PHE A 644 -10.13 16.42 11.86
C PHE A 644 -9.68 15.04 11.36
N GLY A 645 -8.49 14.62 11.77
CA GLY A 645 -7.77 13.50 11.18
C GLY A 645 -7.29 13.83 9.76
N ASP A 646 -7.23 12.83 8.89
CA ASP A 646 -6.80 13.04 7.51
C ASP A 646 -7.75 14.00 6.79
N PHE A 647 -7.15 15.00 6.12
CA PHE A 647 -7.89 15.93 5.26
C PHE A 647 -8.59 15.17 4.15
N GLN A 648 -9.93 15.22 4.11
CA GLN A 648 -10.73 14.54 3.08
C GLN A 648 -11.87 15.44 2.59
N VAL A 649 -12.17 15.37 1.30
CA VAL A 649 -13.22 16.17 0.67
C VAL A 649 -14.06 15.32 -0.28
N PHE A 650 -15.38 15.36 -0.11
CA PHE A 650 -16.36 14.66 -0.94
C PHE A 650 -17.23 15.64 -1.71
N ASP A 651 -17.40 15.39 -3.01
CA ASP A 651 -18.24 16.20 -3.89
C ASP A 651 -19.75 16.00 -3.62
N LYS A 652 -20.62 16.77 -4.27
CA LYS A 652 -22.09 16.64 -4.18
C LYS A 652 -22.65 15.30 -4.65
N ASN A 653 -21.85 14.52 -5.35
CA ASN A 653 -22.20 13.17 -5.78
C ASN A 653 -21.64 12.10 -4.82
N GLY A 654 -20.80 12.48 -3.86
CA GLY A 654 -20.15 11.59 -2.90
C GLY A 654 -18.89 10.90 -3.41
N ASN A 655 -18.23 11.47 -4.42
CA ASN A 655 -16.91 11.05 -4.85
C ASN A 655 -15.85 11.71 -3.97
N ASP A 656 -14.82 10.96 -3.56
CA ASP A 656 -13.64 11.51 -2.90
C ASP A 656 -12.82 12.33 -3.91
N ILE A 657 -12.78 13.64 -3.72
CA ILE A 657 -12.04 14.60 -4.55
C ILE A 657 -10.85 15.21 -3.81
N THR A 658 -10.39 14.59 -2.72
CA THR A 658 -9.26 15.04 -1.91
C THR A 658 -8.00 15.27 -2.75
N SER A 659 -7.76 14.41 -3.75
CA SER A 659 -6.61 14.49 -4.66
C SER A 659 -6.58 15.75 -5.54
N LYS A 660 -7.70 16.46 -5.68
CA LYS A 660 -7.76 17.75 -6.42
C LYS A 660 -7.12 18.90 -5.64
N PHE A 661 -6.94 18.75 -4.34
CA PHE A 661 -6.24 19.73 -3.50
C PHE A 661 -4.74 19.46 -3.49
N SER A 662 -4.01 20.06 -4.45
CA SER A 662 -2.54 20.17 -4.38
C SER A 662 -2.09 20.80 -3.05
N THR A 663 -0.84 20.64 -2.64
CA THR A 663 -0.29 21.19 -1.37
C THR A 663 -0.68 22.65 -1.13
N THR A 664 -0.42 23.53 -2.10
CA THR A 664 -0.75 24.96 -2.00
C THR A 664 -2.26 25.23 -1.96
N LEU A 665 -3.06 24.45 -2.70
CA LEU A 665 -4.54 24.57 -2.66
C LEU A 665 -5.08 24.14 -1.31
N LYS A 666 -4.54 23.05 -0.75
CA LYS A 666 -4.88 22.53 0.57
C LYS A 666 -4.52 23.53 1.66
N GLU A 667 -3.31 24.08 1.64
CA GLU A 667 -2.87 25.10 2.60
C GLU A 667 -3.72 26.37 2.54
N LEU A 668 -3.97 26.90 1.32
CA LEU A 668 -4.84 28.06 1.16
C LEU A 668 -6.26 27.76 1.65
N PHE A 669 -6.82 26.60 1.30
CA PHE A 669 -8.16 26.22 1.72
C PHE A 669 -8.26 26.11 3.25
N VAL A 670 -7.34 25.38 3.88
CA VAL A 670 -7.29 25.23 5.34
C VAL A 670 -7.14 26.60 6.00
N LEU A 671 -6.19 27.43 5.56
CA LEU A 671 -6.00 28.77 6.11
C LEU A 671 -7.26 29.63 6.01
N LEU A 672 -7.95 29.59 4.86
CA LEU A 672 -9.21 30.31 4.66
C LEU A 672 -10.33 29.79 5.56
N VAL A 673 -10.50 28.47 5.70
CA VAL A 673 -11.50 27.86 6.60
C VAL A 673 -11.22 28.25 8.04
N LEU A 674 -10.00 28.00 8.54
CA LEU A 674 -9.61 28.29 9.92
C LEU A 674 -9.78 29.78 10.25
N SER A 675 -9.30 30.66 9.37
CA SER A 675 -9.39 32.11 9.58
C SER A 675 -10.83 32.63 9.51
N SER A 676 -11.65 32.11 8.60
CA SER A 676 -13.05 32.56 8.41
C SER A 676 -13.99 32.07 9.51
N VAL A 677 -13.63 30.99 10.19
CA VAL A 677 -14.33 30.48 11.36
C VAL A 677 -13.87 31.20 12.63
N LYS A 678 -12.56 31.47 12.78
CA LYS A 678 -12.02 32.19 13.95
C LYS A 678 -12.34 33.69 13.92
N GLN A 679 -12.43 34.29 12.73
CA GLN A 679 -12.66 35.73 12.55
C GLN A 679 -13.72 35.97 11.47
N GLU A 680 -14.77 36.71 11.81
CA GLU A 680 -15.86 37.00 10.85
C GLU A 680 -15.39 37.77 9.60
N LYS A 681 -14.34 38.59 9.72
CA LYS A 681 -13.77 39.34 8.60
C LYS A 681 -12.91 38.47 7.68
N GLY A 682 -12.59 37.24 8.06
CA GLY A 682 -11.63 36.40 7.34
C GLY A 682 -10.18 36.89 7.51
N ILE A 683 -9.32 36.57 6.54
CA ILE A 683 -7.89 36.86 6.59
C ILE A 683 -7.50 38.00 5.64
N SER A 684 -6.59 38.88 6.08
CA SER A 684 -6.10 39.96 5.22
C SER A 684 -5.28 39.41 4.06
N THR A 685 -5.28 40.10 2.92
CA THR A 685 -4.45 39.70 1.78
C THR A 685 -2.95 39.78 2.06
N ALA A 686 -2.53 40.64 2.97
CA ALA A 686 -1.14 40.75 3.42
C ALA A 686 -0.74 39.52 4.25
N SER A 687 -1.59 39.11 5.20
CA SER A 687 -1.39 37.90 5.98
C SER A 687 -1.44 36.64 5.10
N LEU A 688 -2.34 36.57 4.12
CA LEU A 688 -2.34 35.46 3.15
C LEU A 688 -1.01 35.35 2.39
N ARG A 689 -0.43 36.50 1.99
CA ARG A 689 0.90 36.53 1.37
C ARG A 689 1.96 36.03 2.34
N GLU A 690 1.99 36.53 3.57
CA GLU A 690 2.98 36.15 4.56
C GLU A 690 2.97 34.63 4.85
N HIS A 691 1.78 34.02 4.94
CA HIS A 691 1.64 32.60 5.25
C HIS A 691 1.96 31.66 4.08
N LEU A 692 1.64 32.06 2.84
CA LEU A 692 1.71 31.15 1.67
C LEU A 692 2.77 31.56 0.63
N TRP A 693 3.19 32.82 0.63
CA TRP A 693 4.05 33.44 -0.38
C TRP A 693 5.00 34.48 0.25
N SER A 694 5.60 34.17 1.42
CA SER A 694 6.50 35.07 2.16
C SER A 694 7.65 35.61 1.29
N GLU A 695 8.18 34.73 0.43
CA GLU A 695 9.34 35.00 -0.44
C GLU A 695 8.99 35.79 -1.72
N LYS A 696 7.71 36.11 -1.96
CA LYS A 696 7.26 36.73 -3.21
C LYS A 696 6.94 38.20 -3.04
N ASP A 697 7.31 38.99 -4.05
CA ASP A 697 6.87 40.38 -4.14
C ASP A 697 5.34 40.48 -4.25
N GLU A 698 4.80 41.66 -3.97
CA GLU A 698 3.36 41.90 -3.91
C GLU A 698 2.62 41.58 -5.21
N ILE A 699 3.24 41.84 -6.36
CA ILE A 699 2.63 41.60 -7.68
C ILE A 699 2.58 40.10 -7.96
N SER A 700 3.70 39.40 -7.74
CA SER A 700 3.79 37.95 -7.91
C SER A 700 2.87 37.19 -6.95
N ALA A 701 2.84 37.59 -5.68
CA ALA A 701 1.94 37.01 -4.67
C ALA A 701 0.46 37.23 -5.05
N ARG A 702 0.09 38.43 -5.52
CA ARG A 702 -1.27 38.72 -5.97
C ARG A 702 -1.68 37.86 -7.17
N ASN A 703 -0.77 37.67 -8.13
CA ASN A 703 -1.02 36.82 -9.29
C ASN A 703 -1.23 35.36 -8.88
N ASN A 704 -0.34 34.82 -8.03
CA ASN A 704 -0.47 33.45 -7.52
C ASN A 704 -1.76 33.27 -6.73
N ARG A 705 -2.11 34.23 -5.86
CA ARG A 705 -3.37 34.21 -5.11
C ARG A 705 -4.58 34.13 -6.05
N ASN A 706 -4.63 34.97 -7.08
CA ASN A 706 -5.77 34.99 -8.01
C ASN A 706 -5.90 33.67 -8.79
N VAL A 707 -4.78 33.10 -9.25
CA VAL A 707 -4.75 31.80 -9.91
C VAL A 707 -5.21 30.68 -8.96
N THR A 708 -4.67 30.64 -7.75
CA THR A 708 -4.98 29.59 -6.76
C THR A 708 -6.43 29.70 -6.27
N ILE A 709 -6.96 30.91 -6.05
CA ILE A 709 -8.39 31.13 -5.74
C ILE A 709 -9.29 30.68 -6.90
N THR A 710 -8.89 30.91 -8.14
CA THR A 710 -9.66 30.48 -9.31
C THR A 710 -9.75 28.95 -9.39
N LYS A 711 -8.63 28.25 -9.12
CA LYS A 711 -8.61 26.79 -9.01
C LYS A 711 -9.48 26.28 -7.85
N LEU A 712 -9.43 26.93 -6.68
CA LEU A 712 -10.29 26.57 -5.54
C LEU A 712 -11.78 26.74 -5.86
N ARG A 713 -12.17 27.82 -6.54
CA ARG A 713 -13.56 28.04 -6.95
C ARG A 713 -14.08 26.92 -7.85
N ALA A 714 -13.27 26.45 -8.80
CA ALA A 714 -13.64 25.31 -9.64
C ALA A 714 -13.87 24.03 -8.82
N ILE A 715 -13.05 23.78 -7.79
CA ILE A 715 -13.25 22.64 -6.88
C ILE A 715 -14.52 22.83 -6.02
N PHE A 716 -14.80 24.05 -5.57
CA PHE A 716 -15.97 24.35 -4.75
C PHE A 716 -17.29 24.08 -5.48
N GLU A 717 -17.38 24.35 -6.79
CA GLU A 717 -18.55 24.03 -7.62
C GLU A 717 -18.91 22.52 -7.63
N GLU A 718 -17.92 21.67 -7.37
CA GLU A 718 -18.11 20.22 -7.23
C GLU A 718 -18.58 19.85 -5.82
N ILE A 719 -18.06 20.52 -4.78
CA ILE A 719 -18.42 20.26 -3.37
C ILE A 719 -19.82 20.73 -3.04
N GLY A 720 -20.20 21.92 -3.46
CA GLY A 720 -21.48 22.53 -3.09
C GLY A 720 -21.38 24.05 -2.96
N ASP A 721 -22.21 24.64 -2.10
CA ASP A 721 -22.26 26.10 -1.95
C ASP A 721 -21.12 26.62 -1.05
N ILE A 722 -19.87 26.57 -1.53
CA ILE A 722 -18.73 27.23 -0.89
C ILE A 722 -18.32 28.45 -1.70
N LYS A 723 -18.30 29.63 -1.09
CA LYS A 723 -17.99 30.91 -1.73
C LYS A 723 -16.76 31.56 -1.10
N ILE A 724 -15.96 32.25 -1.94
CA ILE A 724 -14.87 33.11 -1.48
C ILE A 724 -15.29 34.55 -1.71
N GLU A 725 -15.52 35.27 -0.62
CA GLU A 725 -15.81 36.69 -0.59
C GLU A 725 -14.52 37.48 -0.41
N ASN A 726 -14.42 38.61 -1.11
CA ASN A 726 -13.29 39.53 -0.99
C ASN A 726 -13.81 40.94 -0.74
N THR A 727 -13.61 41.43 0.48
CA THR A 727 -14.17 42.69 0.96
C THR A 727 -13.05 43.50 1.62
N HIS A 728 -12.77 44.71 1.11
CA HIS A 728 -11.77 45.64 1.69
C HIS A 728 -10.39 45.01 2.00
N ASN A 729 -9.82 44.23 1.07
CA ASN A 729 -8.55 43.50 1.23
C ASN A 729 -8.56 42.36 2.27
N TYR A 730 -9.74 41.87 2.64
CA TYR A 730 -9.90 40.64 3.40
C TYR A 730 -10.57 39.58 2.53
N VAL A 731 -10.10 38.34 2.68
CA VAL A 731 -10.63 37.17 2.00
C VAL A 731 -11.27 36.27 3.04
N ARG A 732 -12.56 35.98 2.84
CA ARG A 732 -13.34 35.09 3.70
C ARG A 732 -13.92 33.96 2.86
N LEU A 733 -13.97 32.78 3.46
CA LEU A 733 -14.64 31.61 2.93
C LEU A 733 -15.98 31.40 3.66
N VAL A 734 -17.05 31.34 2.88
CA VAL A 734 -18.42 31.13 3.34
C VAL A 734 -18.85 29.74 2.90
N ILE A 735 -19.13 28.87 3.88
CA ILE A 735 -19.64 27.51 3.65
C ILE A 735 -21.16 27.56 3.84
N GLY A 736 -21.91 27.27 2.77
CA GLY A 736 -23.38 27.25 2.77
C GLY A 736 -23.96 26.02 3.48
N GLU A 737 -25.26 26.06 3.78
CA GLU A 737 -25.95 25.05 4.60
C GLU A 737 -25.91 23.63 4.03
N GLY A 738 -25.70 23.48 2.72
CA GLY A 738 -25.66 22.18 2.04
C GLY A 738 -24.30 21.48 2.08
N VAL A 739 -23.31 22.06 2.74
CA VAL A 739 -21.95 21.51 2.84
C VAL A 739 -21.60 21.23 4.30
N PHE A 740 -21.22 19.99 4.60
CA PHE A 740 -20.73 19.62 5.92
C PHE A 740 -19.25 19.96 6.05
N CYS A 741 -18.87 20.61 7.15
CA CYS A 741 -17.49 20.88 7.52
C CYS A 741 -17.30 20.60 9.01
N ASP A 742 -16.55 19.55 9.35
CA ASP A 742 -16.37 19.11 10.74
C ASP A 742 -15.74 20.19 11.62
N TYR A 743 -14.76 20.94 11.12
CA TYR A 743 -14.11 22.04 11.83
C TYR A 743 -15.07 23.20 12.12
N GLN A 744 -15.92 23.56 11.15
CA GLN A 744 -16.89 24.65 11.34
C GLN A 744 -17.89 24.29 12.43
N ILE A 745 -18.33 23.03 12.48
CA ILE A 745 -19.30 22.55 13.47
C ILE A 745 -18.65 22.42 14.85
N ALA A 746 -17.51 21.75 14.95
CA ALA A 746 -16.80 21.60 16.21
C ALA A 746 -16.44 22.96 16.80
N SER A 747 -15.94 23.90 15.98
CA SER A 747 -15.59 25.24 16.43
C SER A 747 -16.80 26.02 16.98
N LYS A 748 -17.98 25.91 16.35
CA LYS A 748 -19.22 26.52 16.88
C LYS A 748 -19.57 25.98 18.27
N ILE A 749 -19.35 24.69 18.52
CA ILE A 749 -19.62 24.07 19.82
C ILE A 749 -18.58 24.51 20.85
N LEU A 750 -17.29 24.43 20.50
CA LEU A 750 -16.17 24.78 21.40
C LEU A 750 -16.18 26.26 21.82
N HIS A 751 -16.67 27.17 20.97
CA HIS A 751 -16.75 28.60 21.28
C HIS A 751 -18.15 29.05 21.75
N SER A 752 -19.09 28.12 21.94
CA SER A 752 -20.42 28.48 22.46
C SER A 752 -20.32 28.86 23.95
N ALA A 753 -20.88 30.01 24.32
CA ALA A 753 -20.82 30.52 25.70
C ALA A 753 -21.77 29.78 26.68
N GLY A 754 -22.48 28.74 26.21
CA GLY A 754 -23.47 28.00 26.99
C GLY A 754 -22.90 26.72 27.62
N ASP A 755 -23.61 26.18 28.61
CA ASP A 755 -23.30 24.89 29.19
C ASP A 755 -23.35 23.79 28.12
N ILE A 756 -22.26 23.03 27.99
CA ILE A 756 -22.18 21.93 27.02
C ILE A 756 -23.18 20.83 27.43
N THR A 757 -24.14 20.55 26.55
CA THR A 757 -25.18 19.51 26.72
C THR A 757 -24.72 18.16 26.17
N HIS A 758 -25.39 17.07 26.56
CA HIS A 758 -25.13 15.73 26.01
C HIS A 758 -25.20 15.69 24.47
N GLN A 759 -26.17 16.38 23.87
CA GLN A 759 -26.34 16.40 22.41
C GLN A 759 -25.18 17.12 21.71
N THR A 760 -24.75 18.26 22.26
CA THR A 760 -23.62 19.01 21.71
C THR A 760 -22.28 18.26 21.87
N VAL A 761 -22.09 17.50 22.96
CA VAL A 761 -20.88 16.67 23.09
C VAL A 761 -20.87 15.49 22.13
N ASP A 762 -21.99 14.80 21.95
CA ASP A 762 -22.06 13.69 20.99
C ASP A 762 -21.70 14.17 19.57
N ILE A 763 -22.20 15.34 19.17
CA ILE A 763 -21.83 15.98 17.90
C ILE A 763 -20.33 16.31 17.85
N LEU A 764 -19.80 16.92 18.91
CA LEU A 764 -18.38 17.26 19.00
C LEU A 764 -17.52 16.00 18.86
N MET A 765 -17.79 14.97 19.65
CA MET A 765 -17.10 13.67 19.63
C MET A 765 -17.11 13.05 18.24
N ARG A 766 -18.26 13.07 17.53
CA ARG A 766 -18.34 12.55 16.14
C ARG A 766 -17.43 13.29 15.17
N CYS A 767 -17.21 14.60 15.38
CA CYS A 767 -16.27 15.38 14.57
C CYS A 767 -14.82 15.06 14.96
N VAL A 768 -14.49 15.10 16.25
CA VAL A 768 -13.11 15.05 16.75
C VAL A 768 -12.53 13.63 16.86
N LYS A 769 -13.37 12.58 16.85
CA LYS A 769 -12.93 11.18 16.98
C LYS A 769 -11.99 10.71 15.88
N ARG A 770 -11.99 11.39 14.72
CA ARG A 770 -11.09 11.10 13.60
C ARG A 770 -9.62 11.39 13.91
N GLY A 771 -9.34 12.27 14.89
CA GLY A 771 -7.98 12.64 15.32
C GLY A 771 -7.70 14.14 15.21
N ASN A 772 -6.46 14.54 15.50
CA ASN A 772 -6.00 15.93 15.52
C ASN A 772 -6.33 16.71 14.23
N LEU A 773 -6.41 18.04 14.33
CA LEU A 773 -6.68 18.94 13.20
C LEU A 773 -5.56 18.82 12.14
N VAL A 774 -5.89 18.35 10.93
CA VAL A 774 -5.01 18.16 9.77
C VAL A 774 -3.57 17.76 10.14
N PRO A 775 -3.36 16.56 10.73
CA PRO A 775 -2.12 16.19 11.40
C PRO A 775 -0.95 16.11 10.41
N ASN A 776 -1.21 15.74 9.15
CA ASN A 776 -0.21 15.63 8.10
C ASN A 776 0.19 16.95 7.43
N LEU A 777 -0.41 18.09 7.82
CA LEU A 777 -0.04 19.41 7.30
C LEU A 777 0.94 20.09 8.27
N THR A 778 2.15 20.42 7.81
CA THR A 778 3.27 20.88 8.66
C THR A 778 3.59 22.38 8.49
N ALA A 779 2.61 23.19 8.10
CA ALA A 779 2.81 24.63 7.93
C ALA A 779 2.96 25.30 9.31
N GLY A 780 4.07 26.03 9.56
CA GLY A 780 4.37 26.53 10.91
C GLY A 780 3.32 27.47 11.52
N TRP A 781 2.53 28.17 10.69
CA TRP A 781 1.43 29.02 11.16
C TRP A 781 0.24 28.23 11.71
N LEU A 782 0.15 26.94 11.41
CA LEU A 782 -0.93 26.05 11.80
C LEU A 782 -0.78 25.53 13.24
N ASP A 783 0.43 25.55 13.79
CA ASP A 783 0.74 24.95 15.10
C ASP A 783 -0.08 25.60 16.22
N ASN A 784 -0.26 26.91 16.19
CA ASN A 784 -1.12 27.63 17.14
C ASN A 784 -2.59 27.19 17.01
N TYR A 785 -3.11 27.03 15.79
CA TYR A 785 -4.48 26.54 15.59
C TYR A 785 -4.67 25.11 16.10
N LYS A 786 -3.69 24.23 15.85
CA LYS A 786 -3.71 22.85 16.35
C LYS A 786 -3.71 22.83 17.88
N SER A 787 -2.78 23.56 18.50
CA SER A 787 -2.68 23.61 19.96
C SER A 787 -3.94 24.20 20.61
N ASP A 788 -4.45 25.33 20.11
CA ASP A 788 -5.69 25.96 20.58
C ASP A 788 -6.86 24.96 20.54
N VAL A 789 -7.05 24.30 19.39
CA VAL A 789 -8.17 23.38 19.18
C VAL A 789 -8.01 22.12 20.02
N SER A 790 -6.81 21.55 20.11
CA SER A 790 -6.56 20.38 20.95
C SER A 790 -6.87 20.67 22.41
N ASN A 791 -6.41 21.81 22.94
CA ASN A 791 -6.70 22.21 24.32
C ASN A 791 -8.21 22.38 24.55
N MET A 792 -8.90 23.12 23.67
CA MET A 792 -10.35 23.31 23.79
C MET A 792 -11.13 21.99 23.74
N VAL A 793 -10.71 21.04 22.88
CA VAL A 793 -11.34 19.72 22.78
C VAL A 793 -11.12 18.93 24.07
N ILE A 794 -9.88 18.87 24.57
CA ILE A 794 -9.55 18.16 25.81
C ILE A 794 -10.34 18.75 26.99
N ASP A 795 -10.30 20.07 27.18
CA ASP A 795 -10.98 20.77 28.27
C ASP A 795 -12.49 20.54 28.22
N SER A 796 -13.10 20.63 27.03
CA SER A 796 -14.54 20.41 26.85
C SER A 796 -14.95 18.98 27.17
N LEU A 797 -14.18 17.99 26.72
CA LEU A 797 -14.48 16.58 26.96
C LEU A 797 -14.22 16.18 28.42
N LEU A 798 -13.20 16.73 29.07
CA LEU A 798 -12.94 16.53 30.50
C LEU A 798 -14.02 17.20 31.36
N ALA A 799 -14.42 18.44 31.04
CA ALA A 799 -15.50 19.12 31.75
C ALA A 799 -16.83 18.34 31.63
N TYR A 800 -17.09 17.74 30.46
CA TYR A 800 -18.27 16.90 30.28
C TYR A 800 -18.16 15.55 30.99
N SER A 801 -16.98 14.91 31.00
CA SER A 801 -16.78 13.63 31.68
C SER A 801 -17.08 13.72 33.18
N GLN A 802 -16.78 14.87 33.80
CA GLN A 802 -17.10 15.15 35.21
C GLN A 802 -18.61 15.23 35.49
N LYS A 803 -19.45 15.49 34.48
CA LYS A 803 -20.92 15.51 34.61
C LYS A 803 -21.54 14.11 34.49
N LEU A 804 -20.77 13.09 34.12
CA LEU A 804 -21.26 11.73 33.88
C LEU A 804 -21.03 10.80 35.07
N ASP A 805 -22.02 9.97 35.37
CA ASP A 805 -21.90 8.88 36.35
C ASP A 805 -21.12 7.70 35.72
N VAL A 806 -19.98 7.35 36.32
CA VAL A 806 -19.07 6.28 35.87
C VAL A 806 -19.75 4.91 35.75
N ASN A 807 -20.74 4.60 36.59
CA ASN A 807 -21.43 3.31 36.58
C ASN A 807 -22.53 3.24 35.51
N ARG A 808 -23.05 4.39 35.06
CA ARG A 808 -24.12 4.47 34.07
C ARG A 808 -23.63 4.80 32.66
N HIS A 809 -22.49 5.49 32.54
CA HIS A 809 -22.00 6.05 31.28
C HIS A 809 -20.59 5.58 30.93
N ASP A 810 -20.22 4.37 31.35
CA ASP A 810 -18.88 3.78 31.16
C ASP A 810 -18.41 3.79 29.69
N HIS A 811 -19.30 3.51 28.74
CA HIS A 811 -19.00 3.53 27.31
C HIS A 811 -18.62 4.94 26.82
N ALA A 812 -19.42 5.95 27.15
CA ALA A 812 -19.18 7.34 26.73
C ALA A 812 -17.89 7.87 27.35
N LEU A 813 -17.61 7.54 28.61
CA LEU A 813 -16.38 7.93 29.30
C LEU A 813 -15.13 7.26 28.73
N LEU A 814 -15.21 5.98 28.33
CA LEU A 814 -14.13 5.31 27.61
C LEU A 814 -13.87 5.95 26.25
N GLU A 815 -14.93 6.27 25.52
CA GLU A 815 -14.81 6.94 24.21
C GLU A 815 -14.20 8.35 24.37
N ILE A 816 -14.60 9.10 25.40
CA ILE A 816 -13.97 10.39 25.75
C ILE A 816 -12.46 10.21 26.00
N ALA A 817 -12.07 9.23 26.81
CA ALA A 817 -10.66 8.97 27.09
C ALA A 817 -9.89 8.59 25.81
N ASP A 818 -10.47 7.73 24.97
CA ASP A 818 -9.87 7.31 23.69
C ASP A 818 -9.71 8.48 22.72
N ILE A 819 -10.66 9.42 22.70
CA ILE A 819 -10.55 10.64 21.92
C ILE A 819 -9.43 11.51 22.50
N ILE A 820 -9.41 11.78 23.80
CA ILE A 820 -8.37 12.63 24.44
C ILE A 820 -6.96 12.08 24.13
N PHE A 821 -6.75 10.76 24.20
CA PHE A 821 -5.45 10.16 23.86
C PHE A 821 -4.99 10.39 22.42
N LYS A 822 -5.90 10.68 21.48
CA LYS A 822 -5.54 11.07 20.10
C LYS A 822 -5.04 12.51 20.00
N TYR A 823 -5.40 13.36 20.96
CA TYR A 823 -4.99 14.77 21.03
C TYR A 823 -3.79 14.96 21.95
N ASP A 824 -3.75 14.23 23.06
CA ASP A 824 -2.69 14.24 24.06
C ASP A 824 -2.46 12.80 24.59
N SER A 825 -1.41 12.14 24.11
CA SER A 825 -1.10 10.75 24.45
C SER A 825 -0.65 10.55 25.91
N ILE A 826 -0.28 11.64 26.58
CA ILE A 826 0.23 11.64 27.96
C ILE A 826 -0.72 12.37 28.92
N ASN A 827 -1.99 12.48 28.54
CA ASN A 827 -3.02 13.07 29.39
C ASN A 827 -3.31 12.21 30.62
N GLN A 828 -3.05 12.76 31.81
CA GLN A 828 -3.13 12.00 33.07
C GLN A 828 -4.58 11.76 33.50
N GLU A 829 -5.48 12.70 33.24
CA GLU A 829 -6.90 12.61 33.55
C GLU A 829 -7.57 11.52 32.71
N ALA A 830 -7.27 11.45 31.41
CA ALA A 830 -7.74 10.39 30.54
C ALA A 830 -7.21 9.00 30.95
N LEU A 831 -5.97 8.92 31.45
CA LEU A 831 -5.41 7.69 32.00
C LEU A 831 -6.22 7.21 33.22
N VAL A 832 -6.45 8.10 34.19
CA VAL A 832 -7.24 7.78 35.39
C VAL A 832 -8.63 7.31 34.98
N LEU A 833 -9.28 8.03 34.07
CA LEU A 833 -10.62 7.69 33.61
C LEU A 833 -10.67 6.29 32.97
N LYS A 834 -9.78 6.02 32.02
CA LYS A 834 -9.75 4.75 31.28
C LYS A 834 -9.37 3.57 32.16
N CYS A 835 -8.33 3.69 32.98
CA CYS A 835 -7.88 2.62 33.86
C CYS A 835 -8.91 2.29 34.95
N SER A 836 -9.53 3.32 35.55
CA SER A 836 -10.58 3.13 36.57
C SER A 836 -11.80 2.40 36.01
N ILE A 837 -12.27 2.78 34.81
CA ILE A 837 -13.42 2.12 34.18
C ILE A 837 -13.08 0.68 33.81
N LEU A 838 -11.91 0.43 33.21
CA LEU A 838 -11.48 -0.93 32.86
C LEU A 838 -11.36 -1.82 34.10
N ASN A 839 -10.84 -1.30 35.20
CA ASN A 839 -10.75 -2.01 36.47
C ASN A 839 -12.14 -2.36 37.03
N ASN A 840 -13.06 -1.40 37.07
CA ASN A 840 -14.45 -1.60 37.53
C ASN A 840 -15.20 -2.65 36.69
N LYS A 841 -14.83 -2.83 35.42
CA LYS A 841 -15.38 -3.87 34.53
C LYS A 841 -14.70 -5.24 34.67
N GLY A 842 -13.84 -5.42 35.66
CA GLY A 842 -13.07 -6.66 35.86
C GLY A 842 -11.96 -6.88 34.83
N LYS A 843 -11.62 -5.87 34.01
CA LYS A 843 -10.58 -5.93 32.98
C LYS A 843 -9.24 -5.42 33.51
N TYR A 844 -8.81 -5.94 34.65
CA TYR A 844 -7.58 -5.52 35.34
C TYR A 844 -6.34 -5.61 34.46
N SER A 845 -6.18 -6.72 33.73
CA SER A 845 -5.04 -6.92 32.83
C SER A 845 -4.97 -5.86 31.73
N LEU A 846 -6.13 -5.48 31.16
CA LEU A 846 -6.20 -4.45 30.13
C LEU A 846 -5.91 -3.05 30.69
N ALA A 847 -6.41 -2.74 31.89
CA ALA A 847 -6.09 -1.49 32.59
C ALA A 847 -4.59 -1.38 32.88
N LYS A 848 -3.96 -2.49 33.32
CA LYS A 848 -2.53 -2.54 33.63
C LYS A 848 -1.67 -2.39 32.37
N THR A 849 -2.02 -3.06 31.28
CA THR A 849 -1.34 -2.90 29.98
C THR A 849 -1.38 -1.44 29.50
N TRP A 850 -2.54 -0.78 29.60
CA TRP A 850 -2.67 0.64 29.24
C TRP A 850 -1.82 1.56 30.13
N TYR A 851 -1.83 1.34 31.43
CA TYR A 851 -0.97 2.08 32.36
C TYR A 851 0.52 1.89 32.05
N ASP A 852 0.98 0.66 31.83
CA ASP A 852 2.39 0.38 31.55
C ASP A 852 2.84 1.02 30.22
N HIS A 853 1.96 1.04 29.22
CA HIS A 853 2.18 1.77 27.97
C HIS A 853 2.32 3.27 28.22
N PHE A 854 1.38 3.88 28.94
CA PHE A 854 1.41 5.30 29.28
C PHE A 854 2.70 5.68 30.02
N VAL A 855 3.11 4.91 31.02
CA VAL A 855 4.34 5.17 31.79
C VAL A 855 5.57 5.16 30.88
N LYS A 856 5.61 4.25 29.91
CA LYS A 856 6.70 4.17 28.93
C LYS A 856 6.73 5.41 28.02
N GLU A 857 5.56 5.87 27.55
CA GLU A 857 5.46 7.08 26.72
C GLU A 857 5.77 8.36 27.50
N TYR A 858 5.23 8.49 28.72
CA TYR A 858 5.53 9.61 29.63
C TYR A 858 7.04 9.74 29.86
N LYS A 859 7.73 8.62 30.11
CA LYS A 859 9.18 8.59 30.28
C LYS A 859 9.94 8.92 29.00
N ALA A 860 9.43 8.50 27.85
CA ALA A 860 10.05 8.83 26.57
C ALA A 860 9.96 10.34 26.26
N LEU A 861 8.84 10.98 26.60
CA LEU A 861 8.60 12.40 26.30
C LEU A 861 9.23 13.34 27.32
N TYR A 862 9.12 13.05 28.62
CA TYR A 862 9.61 13.93 29.68
C TYR A 862 10.96 13.52 30.27
N ALA A 863 11.53 12.37 29.90
CA ALA A 863 12.72 11.79 30.52
C ALA A 863 12.60 11.53 32.04
N GLU A 864 11.37 11.50 32.57
CA GLU A 864 11.04 11.31 33.98
C GLU A 864 10.14 10.09 34.19
N ASN A 865 10.18 9.47 35.37
CA ASN A 865 9.24 8.41 35.70
C ASN A 865 7.88 9.02 36.06
N TYR A 866 6.78 8.39 35.62
CA TYR A 866 5.44 8.82 36.00
C TYR A 866 5.24 8.70 37.53
N PRO A 867 4.74 9.76 38.22
CA PRO A 867 4.77 9.81 39.68
C PRO A 867 3.69 8.98 40.40
N LYS A 868 2.60 8.60 39.72
CA LYS A 868 1.52 7.81 40.33
C LYS A 868 1.68 6.33 40.01
N THR A 869 1.53 5.45 40.99
CA THR A 869 1.51 3.99 40.77
C THR A 869 0.22 3.55 40.10
N PHE A 870 0.17 2.30 39.63
CA PHE A 870 -1.04 1.76 39.02
C PHE A 870 -2.20 1.73 40.02
N GLU A 871 -1.92 1.35 41.27
CA GLU A 871 -2.90 1.30 42.36
C GLU A 871 -3.49 2.69 42.64
N GLN A 872 -2.67 3.75 42.58
CA GLN A 872 -3.12 5.14 42.74
C GLN A 872 -3.93 5.67 41.56
N VAL A 873 -3.81 5.05 40.38
CA VAL A 873 -4.54 5.43 39.16
C VAL A 873 -5.92 4.76 39.11
N ILE A 874 -6.09 3.60 39.74
CA ILE A 874 -7.35 2.83 39.76
C ILE A 874 -8.12 2.93 41.10
N SER A 875 -7.53 3.57 42.11
CA SER A 875 -8.17 3.92 43.40
C SER A 875 -9.01 5.17 43.26
#